data_AF-A0AAD2CBK9-F1
#
_entry.id   AF-A0AAD2CBK9-F1
#
_cell.length_a   1.000
_cell.length_b   1.000
_cell.length_c   1.000
_cell.angle_alpha   90.00
_cell.angle_beta   90.00
_cell.angle_gamma   90.00
#
_symmetry.space_group_name_H-M   'P 1'
#
loop_
_entity.id
_entity.type
_entity.pdbx_description
1 polymer ?
#
loop_
_entity_poly.entity_id
_entity_poly.type
_entity_poly.pdbx_seq_one_letter_code
_entity_poly.pdbx_strand_id
1 'polypeptide(L)'
;MHSASRWFLTLFFWLLISSTWGWVSCRDGTIENGLKNNHRAFVLPAKAPSKASINDSNDSDVSDDNVEYGGCTSEVVGAFGRMGSFWLCHPSPTTSYAAAIPRGLSPGCLSPPGCPILINTPSSAWESIFSQTPAARKQDLVFVGNGIPSPKFQDCTVVVPHYSILQICQKSTAHSPIGTNPLSPSTFVYGKHAAYTARILQEHGVQTELVDSFASIQSKAALKLFWASCMWLICHSSTITNDNDGGPAYTFEEVIQNHQAKLDRLVDDLLTSLKEHLGHPVSRSEVQDYMRSYSLSIPKAIPSKELAIKELEDRNGFWLKLRTENNPQLFHQELIESVLGKEKLKQLLLRSGSSLGANEDDSLVPGGGKEEEELVVNLDEIGLQLSGKASSVVSNSTDDAPPPPPIQRIVVVGAGILGSSTAYFLKLQNPNLDIHVIDLLGAKDLGKTTPASWAWLNANGKEPKEYQILNQLGLHAWKHCKTVCHLPSWSGSLVRFAAPPTFVNEGGYPCEGPITMERVLDLEPFANWQVSKNDSRDDDSSEQGVTYYFPGEGFVDPAQVVKTFRDEAARLGVTFDSNQNVTAIVRNEDGSVCGVECTNSSAFEDGSTATTSFRPADLVVVAAGIGAAAKALGNLPLKYEPGTIVHAKTTSTEPSPPRLSRILVDTMRSSHVLQRSDGSIVAGGGALAVGGSTGMVQSSLVKNNKESLSMFEAAKQLSPIVVGNSEPMHFAEAVRPMPKDGLPAVGFLQEGIYTVVTHSGMTLGPLLASMAAAEITKKVSIHLLEPFRPTRFFVNDERSE
;
A
#
# COMPACT_ATOMS: atom_id res chain seq x y z
N MET A 1 8.29 -34.63 -48.65
CA MET A 1 9.69 -34.18 -48.77
C MET A 1 9.74 -33.19 -49.92
N HIS A 2 9.98 -31.89 -49.83
CA HIS A 2 10.23 -30.91 -48.77
C HIS A 2 9.40 -29.65 -49.12
N SER A 3 8.97 -28.89 -48.10
CA SER A 3 7.92 -27.87 -48.23
C SER A 3 8.40 -26.53 -48.78
N ALA A 4 7.43 -25.91 -49.45
CA ALA A 4 7.42 -24.60 -50.07
C ALA A 4 7.16 -23.44 -49.07
N SER A 5 7.68 -22.26 -49.45
CA SER A 5 7.00 -20.94 -49.49
C SER A 5 6.21 -20.36 -48.29
N ARG A 6 6.78 -19.29 -47.71
CA ARG A 6 6.29 -17.88 -47.71
C ARG A 6 4.75 -17.59 -47.84
N TRP A 7 4.21 -16.93 -46.79
CA TRP A 7 3.27 -15.76 -46.72
C TRP A 7 1.96 -15.91 -45.89
N PHE A 8 1.84 -14.95 -44.94
CA PHE A 8 0.66 -14.17 -44.47
C PHE A 8 -0.37 -14.64 -43.40
N LEU A 9 -0.51 -13.75 -42.39
CA LEU A 9 -1.74 -13.24 -41.71
C LEU A 9 -2.34 -13.99 -40.49
N THR A 10 -2.42 -13.31 -39.31
CA THR A 10 -3.67 -12.75 -38.65
C THR A 10 -3.69 -12.81 -37.08
N LEU A 11 -3.81 -11.63 -36.44
CA LEU A 11 -4.58 -11.22 -35.22
C LEU A 11 -4.31 -11.67 -33.74
N PHE A 12 -4.16 -10.63 -32.89
CA PHE A 12 -4.71 -10.31 -31.54
C PHE A 12 -4.18 -10.82 -30.16
N PHE A 13 -4.05 -9.81 -29.26
CA PHE A 13 -4.10 -9.74 -27.79
C PHE A 13 -2.97 -10.33 -26.92
N TRP A 14 -2.14 -9.44 -26.32
CA TRP A 14 -2.13 -9.22 -24.86
C TRP A 14 -1.47 -7.90 -24.44
N LEU A 15 -1.95 -7.38 -23.31
CA LEU A 15 -1.85 -6.02 -22.76
C LEU A 15 -1.13 -6.06 -21.39
N LEU A 16 -0.72 -4.88 -20.90
CA LEU A 16 -0.20 -4.48 -19.55
C LEU A 16 1.33 -4.59 -19.37
N ILE A 17 2.12 -3.51 -19.36
CA ILE A 17 2.18 -2.29 -18.50
C ILE A 17 2.62 -2.59 -17.06
N SER A 18 3.89 -2.31 -16.73
CA SER A 18 4.22 -1.37 -15.65
C SER A 18 5.62 -0.79 -15.84
N SER A 19 5.71 0.51 -15.62
CA SER A 19 6.73 1.42 -16.13
C SER A 19 7.93 1.57 -15.21
N THR A 20 9.09 1.19 -15.75
CA THR A 20 10.43 1.46 -15.25
C THR A 20 10.80 2.93 -15.51
N TRP A 21 11.35 3.61 -14.51
CA TRP A 21 12.04 4.89 -14.68
C TRP A 21 13.22 4.83 -13.70
N GLY A 22 14.50 4.84 -14.10
CA GLY A 22 15.05 5.03 -15.42
C GLY A 22 16.50 4.57 -15.49
N TRP A 23 17.03 4.52 -16.70
CA TRP A 23 18.42 4.19 -16.99
C TRP A 23 19.07 5.36 -17.69
N VAL A 24 20.19 5.82 -17.14
CA VAL A 24 21.23 6.51 -17.89
C VAL A 24 22.08 5.40 -18.49
N SER A 25 22.15 5.34 -19.83
CA SER A 25 23.05 4.42 -20.52
C SER A 25 24.45 5.04 -20.55
N CYS A 26 25.41 4.43 -19.85
CA CYS A 26 26.83 4.71 -20.05
C CYS A 26 27.43 3.57 -20.90
N ARG A 27 27.77 3.89 -22.14
CA ARG A 27 28.72 3.12 -22.94
C ARG A 27 30.13 3.39 -22.42
N ASP A 28 30.75 2.40 -21.81
CA ASP A 28 32.06 1.84 -22.20
C ASP A 28 32.62 0.95 -21.09
N GLY A 29 33.10 -0.24 -21.48
CA GLY A 29 33.52 -1.31 -20.59
C GLY A 29 34.96 -1.20 -20.11
N THR A 30 35.23 -1.72 -18.91
CA THR A 30 36.24 -2.76 -18.64
C THR A 30 36.21 -3.16 -17.15
N ILE A 31 36.31 -4.46 -16.93
CA ILE A 31 36.40 -5.17 -15.65
C ILE A 31 37.87 -5.16 -15.21
N GLU A 32 38.19 -4.91 -13.92
CA GLU A 32 39.06 -5.78 -13.08
C GLU A 32 39.50 -5.15 -11.73
N ASN A 33 39.35 -5.97 -10.68
CA ASN A 33 40.22 -6.19 -9.50
C ASN A 33 40.59 -5.05 -8.52
N GLY A 34 40.25 -5.27 -7.24
CA GLY A 34 40.80 -4.48 -6.13
C GLY A 34 40.31 -4.81 -4.71
N LEU A 35 40.20 -6.09 -4.35
CA LEU A 35 40.18 -6.51 -2.92
C LEU A 35 41.54 -6.17 -2.28
N LYS A 36 41.57 -5.35 -1.21
CA LYS A 36 42.33 -5.60 0.04
C LYS A 36 42.32 -4.41 1.03
N ASN A 37 42.14 -4.79 2.30
CA ASN A 37 42.59 -4.17 3.55
C ASN A 37 41.67 -3.17 4.30
N ASN A 38 40.97 -3.75 5.30
CA ASN A 38 40.97 -3.40 6.72
C ASN A 38 41.21 -1.92 7.12
N HIS A 39 40.25 -1.30 7.81
CA HIS A 39 40.43 -0.92 9.22
C HIS A 39 39.07 -0.68 9.92
N ARG A 40 39.02 -1.18 11.16
CA ARG A 40 37.93 -1.13 12.14
C ARG A 40 37.55 0.31 12.53
N ALA A 41 36.26 0.57 12.72
CA ALA A 41 35.79 1.59 13.65
C ALA A 41 34.61 1.03 14.45
N PHE A 42 34.78 1.01 15.78
CA PHE A 42 33.82 0.54 16.77
C PHE A 42 32.68 1.55 16.95
N VAL A 43 31.44 1.07 17.08
CA VAL A 43 30.36 1.80 17.77
C VAL A 43 29.77 0.88 18.84
N LEU A 44 29.79 1.37 20.08
CA LEU A 44 29.32 0.69 21.28
C LEU A 44 27.78 0.58 21.28
N PRO A 45 27.19 -0.53 21.76
CA PRO A 45 25.74 -0.64 21.92
C PRO A 45 25.25 0.21 23.10
N ALA A 46 24.13 0.90 22.91
CA ALA A 46 23.38 1.55 23.97
C ALA A 46 22.97 0.50 25.02
N LYS A 47 23.51 0.61 26.24
CA LYS A 47 23.15 -0.25 27.37
C LYS A 47 21.72 0.06 27.83
N ALA A 48 21.00 -1.01 28.17
CA ALA A 48 19.77 -0.97 28.95
C ALA A 48 19.94 -0.15 30.25
N PRO A 49 18.93 0.62 30.70
CA PRO A 49 19.06 1.48 31.85
C PRO A 49 19.18 0.66 33.15
N SER A 50 20.26 0.88 33.90
CA SER A 50 20.44 0.36 35.25
C SER A 50 19.68 1.20 36.27
N LYS A 51 18.97 0.54 37.17
CA LYS A 51 18.35 1.11 38.38
C LYS A 51 19.34 2.02 39.14
N ALA A 52 18.91 3.24 39.47
CA ALA A 52 19.53 4.06 40.50
C ALA A 52 18.45 4.52 41.50
N SER A 53 18.88 4.58 42.75
CA SER A 53 18.12 4.65 43.99
C SER A 53 17.42 5.99 44.27
N ILE A 54 16.24 5.85 44.88
CA ILE A 54 15.54 6.69 45.87
C ILE A 54 16.31 7.95 46.33
N ASN A 55 15.68 9.11 46.13
CA ASN A 55 15.54 10.13 47.17
C ASN A 55 14.27 10.96 46.93
N ASP A 56 13.50 11.12 48.00
CA ASP A 56 12.21 11.82 48.11
C ASP A 56 12.30 13.30 47.74
N SER A 57 11.31 13.79 46.99
CA SER A 57 10.51 14.96 47.37
C SER A 57 9.33 15.16 46.40
N ASN A 58 8.14 15.22 46.99
CA ASN A 58 6.83 15.52 46.40
C ASN A 58 6.84 16.54 45.25
N ASP A 59 6.24 16.18 44.12
CA ASP A 59 5.19 16.98 43.50
C ASP A 59 4.31 16.08 42.61
N SER A 60 3.00 16.23 42.80
CA SER A 60 1.91 15.53 42.14
C SER A 60 1.60 16.11 40.75
N ASP A 61 0.99 15.28 39.91
CA ASP A 61 0.44 15.54 38.57
C ASP A 61 1.42 15.48 37.39
N VAL A 62 1.64 14.26 36.89
CA VAL A 62 1.93 14.03 35.46
C VAL A 62 1.05 12.88 34.97
N SER A 63 0.22 13.21 33.98
CA SER A 63 -0.62 12.32 33.19
C SER A 63 0.17 11.19 32.53
N ASP A 64 -0.27 9.95 32.74
CA ASP A 64 0.07 8.77 31.94
C ASP A 64 -0.42 8.96 30.50
N ASP A 65 0.43 9.47 29.59
CA ASP A 65 0.09 9.61 28.16
C ASP A 65 1.30 9.41 27.23
N ASN A 66 2.32 8.65 27.64
CA ASN A 66 3.45 8.29 26.77
C ASN A 66 3.60 6.78 26.64
N VAL A 67 2.60 6.14 26.03
CA VAL A 67 2.83 4.90 25.27
C VAL A 67 3.26 5.34 23.88
N GLU A 68 4.56 5.29 23.58
CA GLU A 68 5.08 5.41 22.20
C GLU A 68 4.55 4.22 21.39
N TYR A 69 3.34 4.35 20.86
CA TYR A 69 2.85 3.48 19.81
C TYR A 69 3.78 3.67 18.60
N GLY A 70 4.41 2.59 18.12
CA GLY A 70 5.24 2.54 16.91
C GLY A 70 4.42 2.79 15.64
N GLY A 71 3.79 3.95 15.55
CA GLY A 71 2.94 4.41 14.47
C GLY A 71 3.74 4.97 13.30
N CYS A 72 3.08 5.05 12.14
CA CYS A 72 3.62 5.72 10.98
C CYS A 72 3.84 7.21 11.27
N THR A 73 5.03 7.72 10.97
CA THR A 73 5.43 9.11 11.24
C THR A 73 5.43 9.98 10.00
N SER A 74 5.16 9.40 8.83
CA SER A 74 5.01 10.13 7.57
C SER A 74 4.33 9.28 6.51
N GLU A 75 3.50 9.88 5.68
CA GLU A 75 2.87 9.21 4.54
C GLU A 75 3.59 9.52 3.24
N VAL A 76 3.51 8.60 2.28
CA VAL A 76 4.06 8.79 0.94
C VAL A 76 3.00 8.46 -0.11
N VAL A 77 2.51 9.49 -0.78
CA VAL A 77 1.70 9.34 -2.01
C VAL A 77 2.66 9.24 -3.19
N GLY A 78 2.46 8.27 -4.08
CA GLY A 78 3.35 8.02 -5.22
C GLY A 78 4.59 7.16 -4.88
N ALA A 79 4.50 6.31 -3.85
CA ALA A 79 5.60 5.50 -3.33
C ALA A 79 6.29 4.55 -4.34
N PHE A 80 5.62 4.21 -5.45
CA PHE A 80 6.18 3.39 -6.53
C PHE A 80 7.26 4.12 -7.36
N GLY A 81 7.22 5.46 -7.38
CA GLY A 81 8.20 6.25 -8.11
C GLY A 81 9.56 6.24 -7.42
N ARG A 82 10.63 6.59 -8.14
CA ARG A 82 11.97 6.73 -7.55
C ARG A 82 11.99 7.71 -6.36
N MET A 83 11.34 8.87 -6.49
CA MET A 83 11.24 9.82 -5.36
C MET A 83 10.41 9.26 -4.21
N GLY A 84 9.22 8.71 -4.50
CA GLY A 84 8.38 8.12 -3.45
C GLY A 84 9.05 6.97 -2.70
N SER A 85 9.73 6.07 -3.42
CA SER A 85 10.48 4.97 -2.81
C SER A 85 11.65 5.44 -1.95
N PHE A 86 12.34 6.52 -2.35
CA PHE A 86 13.34 7.17 -1.51
C PHE A 86 12.75 7.62 -0.17
N TRP A 87 11.67 8.40 -0.22
CA TRP A 87 11.00 8.91 0.99
C TRP A 87 10.41 7.79 1.87
N LEU A 88 9.97 6.69 1.27
CA LEU A 88 9.49 5.53 1.98
C LEU A 88 10.61 4.80 2.74
N CYS A 89 11.80 4.73 2.13
CA CYS A 89 12.94 3.99 2.69
C CYS A 89 13.78 4.82 3.68
N HIS A 90 13.67 6.14 3.67
CA HIS A 90 14.48 7.03 4.50
C HIS A 90 13.61 7.94 5.39
N PRO A 91 12.82 7.35 6.32
CA PRO A 91 12.16 8.11 7.36
C PRO A 91 13.17 8.65 8.39
N SER A 92 12.77 9.61 9.23
CA SER A 92 13.62 10.20 10.27
C SER A 92 14.36 9.15 11.13
N PRO A 93 15.65 9.36 11.45
CA PRO A 93 16.48 8.36 12.16
C PRO A 93 16.05 8.05 13.60
N THR A 94 15.11 8.81 14.17
CA THR A 94 14.81 8.74 15.60
C THR A 94 13.80 7.66 16.02
N THR A 95 12.86 7.20 15.17
CA THR A 95 11.92 6.07 15.47
C THR A 95 10.87 5.83 14.36
N SER A 96 11.13 6.23 13.12
CA SER A 96 10.06 6.53 12.17
C SER A 96 9.85 5.46 11.10
N TYR A 97 8.60 5.05 10.87
CA TYR A 97 8.16 4.27 9.71
C TYR A 97 7.36 5.18 8.78
N ALA A 98 7.68 5.18 7.47
CA ALA A 98 6.87 5.84 6.46
C ALA A 98 5.89 4.85 5.82
N ALA A 99 4.63 5.24 5.63
CA ALA A 99 3.62 4.42 4.98
C ALA A 99 3.35 4.88 3.54
N ALA A 100 3.38 3.96 2.59
CA ALA A 100 2.87 4.23 1.25
C ALA A 100 1.34 4.35 1.30
N ILE A 101 0.78 5.44 0.76
CA ILE A 101 -0.66 5.62 0.60
C ILE A 101 -1.13 4.82 -0.62
N PRO A 102 -1.99 3.80 -0.45
CA PRO A 102 -2.55 3.09 -1.59
C PRO A 102 -3.61 3.92 -2.32
N ARG A 103 -3.91 3.54 -3.57
CA ARG A 103 -5.02 4.14 -4.31
C ARG A 103 -6.35 3.87 -3.61
N GLY A 104 -7.24 4.86 -3.60
CA GLY A 104 -8.55 4.79 -2.93
C GLY A 104 -8.51 5.15 -1.43
N LEU A 105 -7.36 5.55 -0.90
CA LEU A 105 -7.23 6.11 0.43
C LEU A 105 -7.01 7.61 0.38
N SER A 106 -7.66 8.31 1.30
CA SER A 106 -7.51 9.74 1.48
C SER A 106 -6.11 10.04 2.05
N PRO A 107 -5.34 10.99 1.49
CA PRO A 107 -4.09 11.41 2.10
C PRO A 107 -4.31 11.93 3.52
N GLY A 108 -3.43 11.58 4.45
CA GLY A 108 -3.57 11.92 5.87
C GLY A 108 -4.40 10.92 6.67
N CYS A 109 -4.55 9.68 6.20
CA CYS A 109 -5.26 8.62 6.91
C CYS A 109 -4.36 7.53 7.50
N LEU A 110 -3.05 7.54 7.22
CA LEU A 110 -2.13 6.52 7.75
C LEU A 110 -1.17 7.05 8.82
N SER A 111 -1.12 8.34 9.04
CA SER A 111 -0.26 9.02 10.01
C SER A 111 -1.09 9.92 10.92
N PRO A 112 -0.67 10.15 12.17
CA PRO A 112 -1.32 11.13 13.05
C PRO A 112 -1.33 12.55 12.47
N PRO A 113 -2.29 13.41 12.87
CA PRO A 113 -2.26 14.84 12.55
C PRO A 113 -0.91 15.49 12.90
N GLY A 114 -0.42 16.36 12.04
CA GLY A 114 0.89 16.98 12.22
C GLY A 114 2.07 16.18 11.65
N CYS A 115 1.87 14.92 11.25
CA CYS A 115 2.89 14.18 10.51
C CYS A 115 2.87 14.55 9.01
N PRO A 116 4.04 14.66 8.34
CA PRO A 116 4.11 15.05 6.94
C PRO A 116 3.51 13.99 5.99
N ILE A 117 2.81 14.47 4.96
CA ILE A 117 2.24 13.66 3.88
C ILE A 117 3.00 14.01 2.59
N LEU A 118 3.99 13.19 2.24
CA LEU A 118 4.92 13.41 1.12
C LEU A 118 4.28 13.04 -0.22
N ILE A 119 3.96 14.04 -1.01
CA ILE A 119 3.32 13.90 -2.32
C ILE A 119 4.38 13.84 -3.41
N ASN A 120 4.63 12.62 -3.90
CA ASN A 120 5.63 12.30 -4.92
C ASN A 120 4.96 11.90 -6.24
N THR A 121 4.00 12.72 -6.68
CA THR A 121 3.24 12.54 -7.92
C THR A 121 3.52 13.68 -8.91
N PRO A 122 3.20 13.51 -10.20
CA PRO A 122 3.15 14.63 -11.14
C PRO A 122 2.26 15.77 -10.62
N SER A 123 2.59 17.01 -10.97
CA SER A 123 1.86 18.20 -10.51
C SER A 123 0.41 18.25 -10.97
N SER A 124 0.08 17.61 -12.09
CA SER A 124 -1.30 17.42 -12.57
C SER A 124 -2.20 16.67 -11.58
N ALA A 125 -1.64 15.89 -10.64
CA ALA A 125 -2.42 15.20 -9.61
C ALA A 125 -2.59 16.02 -8.32
N TRP A 126 -1.86 17.13 -8.13
CA TRP A 126 -1.79 17.83 -6.84
C TRP A 126 -3.14 18.42 -6.39
N GLU A 127 -3.92 19.02 -7.29
CA GLU A 127 -5.24 19.59 -6.96
C GLU A 127 -6.24 18.50 -6.54
N SER A 128 -6.24 17.34 -7.21
CA SER A 128 -7.08 16.19 -6.84
C SER A 128 -6.69 15.64 -5.46
N ILE A 129 -5.40 15.46 -5.20
CA ILE A 129 -4.86 15.00 -3.92
C ILE A 129 -5.23 15.99 -2.80
N PHE A 130 -5.04 17.29 -3.02
CA PHE A 130 -5.40 18.33 -2.05
C PHE A 130 -6.90 18.31 -1.74
N SER A 131 -7.76 18.11 -2.75
CA SER A 131 -9.20 18.05 -2.58
C SER A 131 -9.65 16.81 -1.80
N GLN A 132 -9.01 15.66 -2.04
CA GLN A 132 -9.27 14.40 -1.31
C GLN A 132 -8.71 14.40 0.11
N THR A 133 -7.80 15.33 0.44
CA THR A 133 -7.18 15.42 1.76
C THR A 133 -8.13 16.10 2.76
N PRO A 134 -8.35 15.54 3.96
CA PRO A 134 -9.24 16.12 4.96
C PRO A 134 -8.78 17.52 5.36
N ALA A 135 -9.73 18.43 5.61
CA ALA A 135 -9.40 19.84 5.88
C ALA A 135 -8.35 20.02 6.98
N ALA A 136 -8.44 19.25 8.06
CA ALA A 136 -7.49 19.27 9.18
C ALA A 136 -6.07 18.79 8.82
N ARG A 137 -5.90 18.06 7.70
CA ARG A 137 -4.65 17.47 7.24
C ARG A 137 -4.03 18.19 6.04
N LYS A 138 -4.72 19.14 5.40
CA LYS A 138 -4.20 19.86 4.21
C LYS A 138 -2.86 20.57 4.45
N GLN A 139 -2.68 21.17 5.63
CA GLN A 139 -1.42 21.81 6.03
C GLN A 139 -0.25 20.83 6.20
N ASP A 140 -0.52 19.52 6.30
CA ASP A 140 0.51 18.49 6.43
C ASP A 140 1.01 17.97 5.08
N LEU A 141 0.40 18.39 3.97
CA LEU A 141 0.83 18.03 2.63
C LEU A 141 2.21 18.63 2.32
N VAL A 142 3.05 17.79 1.72
CA VAL A 142 4.40 18.14 1.28
C VAL A 142 4.54 17.80 -0.20
N PHE A 143 4.36 18.79 -1.06
CA PHE A 143 4.46 18.61 -2.50
C PHE A 143 5.92 18.59 -2.94
N VAL A 144 6.38 17.45 -3.46
CA VAL A 144 7.74 17.24 -3.94
C VAL A 144 7.72 17.07 -5.45
N GLY A 145 8.15 18.09 -6.21
CA GLY A 145 8.15 17.99 -7.67
C GLY A 145 8.49 19.27 -8.42
N ASN A 146 8.25 19.24 -9.72
CA ASN A 146 8.69 20.27 -10.68
C ASN A 146 7.57 21.23 -11.12
N GLY A 147 6.37 21.11 -10.55
CA GLY A 147 5.24 21.97 -10.87
C GLY A 147 5.26 23.28 -10.09
N ILE A 148 4.67 24.33 -10.66
CA ILE A 148 4.42 25.58 -9.95
C ILE A 148 3.21 25.36 -9.02
N PRO A 149 3.35 25.55 -7.70
CA PRO A 149 2.24 25.31 -6.78
C PRO A 149 1.15 26.38 -6.95
N SER A 150 -0.12 25.94 -6.97
CA SER A 150 -1.31 26.78 -6.98
C SER A 150 -1.41 27.61 -5.69
N PRO A 151 -1.98 28.84 -5.70
CA PRO A 151 -2.20 29.65 -4.49
C PRO A 151 -2.93 28.92 -3.36
N LYS A 152 -3.75 27.90 -3.67
CA LYS A 152 -4.42 27.06 -2.68
C LYS A 152 -3.47 26.27 -1.77
N PHE A 153 -2.21 26.09 -2.19
CA PHE A 153 -1.20 25.34 -1.44
C PHE A 153 -0.33 26.23 -0.54
N GLN A 154 -0.72 27.49 -0.31
CA GLN A 154 0.05 28.45 0.49
C GLN A 154 0.34 27.97 1.93
N ASP A 155 -0.57 27.16 2.50
CA ASP A 155 -0.46 26.61 3.85
C ASP A 155 0.18 25.20 3.86
N CYS A 156 0.56 24.69 2.69
CA CYS A 156 1.26 23.42 2.53
C CYS A 156 2.78 23.61 2.50
N THR A 157 3.50 22.49 2.56
CA THR A 157 4.95 22.47 2.31
C THR A 157 5.21 22.19 0.83
N VAL A 158 6.18 22.89 0.25
CA VAL A 158 6.59 22.71 -1.16
C VAL A 158 8.10 22.52 -1.22
N VAL A 159 8.53 21.47 -1.94
CA VAL A 159 9.93 21.13 -2.20
C VAL A 159 10.19 21.22 -3.70
N VAL A 160 11.12 22.08 -4.11
CA VAL A 160 11.61 22.22 -5.49
C VAL A 160 12.97 21.52 -5.60
N PRO A 161 13.02 20.25 -6.06
CA PRO A 161 14.19 19.38 -5.88
C PRO A 161 15.33 19.70 -6.84
N HIS A 162 16.59 19.74 -6.44
CA HIS A 162 17.75 19.88 -7.36
C HIS A 162 18.72 18.71 -7.19
N TYR A 163 18.18 17.50 -7.34
CA TYR A 163 18.91 16.24 -7.21
C TYR A 163 18.22 15.16 -8.07
N SER A 164 18.89 14.03 -8.24
CA SER A 164 18.35 12.85 -8.92
C SER A 164 18.33 11.65 -7.99
N ILE A 165 17.33 10.77 -8.14
CA ILE A 165 17.35 9.45 -7.50
C ILE A 165 17.93 8.45 -8.50
N LEU A 166 19.08 7.87 -8.17
CA LEU A 166 19.86 7.04 -9.09
C LEU A 166 19.27 5.63 -9.24
N GLN A 167 18.70 5.08 -8.17
CA GLN A 167 18.12 3.74 -8.14
C GLN A 167 16.87 3.74 -7.24
N ILE A 168 15.95 2.81 -7.50
CA ILE A 168 14.86 2.53 -6.57
C ILE A 168 15.51 1.96 -5.31
N CYS A 169 15.31 2.63 -4.17
CA CYS A 169 16.07 2.36 -2.96
C CYS A 169 15.86 0.92 -2.46
N GLN A 170 16.98 0.21 -2.25
CA GLN A 170 17.12 -0.88 -1.29
C GLN A 170 17.91 -0.29 -0.11
N LYS A 171 17.49 -0.50 1.14
CA LYS A 171 18.11 0.10 2.36
C LYS A 171 19.59 -0.26 2.60
N SER A 172 20.25 -0.96 1.67
CA SER A 172 21.60 -1.52 1.80
C SER A 172 22.50 -1.07 0.64
N THR A 173 22.88 0.20 0.60
CA THR A 173 24.05 0.63 -0.18
C THR A 173 24.94 1.51 0.68
N ALA A 174 26.24 1.24 0.69
CA ALA A 174 27.27 2.05 1.36
C ALA A 174 27.39 3.48 0.78
N HIS A 175 26.55 3.84 -0.20
CA HIS A 175 26.55 5.09 -0.94
C HIS A 175 25.12 5.65 -1.01
N SER A 176 24.98 6.98 -0.94
CA SER A 176 23.70 7.67 -1.02
C SER A 176 22.96 7.30 -2.32
N PRO A 177 21.65 6.98 -2.27
CA PRO A 177 20.84 6.72 -3.47
C PRO A 177 20.56 8.01 -4.28
N ILE A 178 20.95 9.16 -3.73
CA ILE A 178 20.81 10.47 -4.36
C ILE A 178 22.07 10.82 -5.16
N GLY A 179 21.87 11.15 -6.43
CA GLY A 179 22.85 11.84 -7.26
C GLY A 179 22.70 13.35 -7.12
N THR A 180 23.71 14.00 -6.59
CA THR A 180 23.78 15.47 -6.44
C THR A 180 25.20 15.95 -6.75
N ASN A 181 25.32 17.21 -7.16
CA ASN A 181 26.59 17.86 -7.47
C ASN A 181 26.72 19.11 -6.58
N PRO A 182 27.88 19.39 -5.96
CA PRO A 182 28.09 20.62 -5.19
C PRO A 182 27.84 21.92 -5.98
N LEU A 183 27.87 21.86 -7.32
CA LEU A 183 27.56 22.97 -8.23
C LEU A 183 26.06 23.05 -8.60
N SER A 184 25.24 22.09 -8.19
CA SER A 184 23.79 22.16 -8.39
C SER A 184 23.21 23.29 -7.53
N PRO A 185 22.20 24.02 -8.03
CA PRO A 185 21.43 24.93 -7.18
C PRO A 185 20.87 24.20 -5.95
N SER A 186 20.65 24.94 -4.87
CA SER A 186 19.99 24.42 -3.67
C SER A 186 18.63 23.82 -4.01
N THR A 187 18.27 22.72 -3.36
CA THR A 187 16.88 22.28 -3.26
C THR A 187 16.12 23.25 -2.37
N PHE A 188 15.14 23.97 -2.93
CA PHE A 188 14.40 24.98 -2.18
C PHE A 188 13.22 24.35 -1.47
N VAL A 189 12.97 24.77 -0.24
CA VAL A 189 11.89 24.22 0.59
C VAL A 189 11.15 25.34 1.31
N TYR A 190 9.82 25.31 1.26
CA TYR A 190 8.91 26.24 1.94
C TYR A 190 7.88 25.50 2.78
N GLY A 191 7.43 26.11 3.87
CA GLY A 191 6.23 25.70 4.60
C GLY A 191 6.49 24.89 5.88
N LYS A 192 5.41 24.37 6.48
CA LYS A 192 5.37 23.74 7.81
C LYS A 192 6.42 22.65 8.02
N HIS A 193 6.61 21.78 7.03
CA HIS A 193 7.50 20.60 7.10
C HIS A 193 8.86 20.84 6.43
N ALA A 194 9.25 22.10 6.23
CA ALA A 194 10.45 22.45 5.49
C ALA A 194 11.74 21.98 6.20
N ALA A 195 11.85 22.21 7.51
CA ALA A 195 13.00 21.74 8.28
C ALA A 195 13.10 20.20 8.31
N TYR A 196 11.97 19.51 8.42
CA TYR A 196 11.91 18.04 8.41
C TYR A 196 12.46 17.47 7.10
N THR A 197 11.95 17.96 5.97
CA THR A 197 12.36 17.50 4.63
C THR A 197 13.79 17.90 4.28
N ALA A 198 14.20 19.13 4.64
CA ALA A 198 15.55 19.60 4.40
C ALA A 198 16.59 18.74 5.12
N ARG A 199 16.33 18.36 6.39
CA ARG A 199 17.24 17.50 7.16
C ARG A 199 17.45 16.14 6.49
N ILE A 200 16.38 15.47 6.06
CA ILE A 200 16.48 14.17 5.37
C ILE A 200 17.33 14.30 4.10
N LEU A 201 17.09 15.35 3.30
CA LEU A 201 17.86 15.57 2.07
C LEU A 201 19.35 15.89 2.36
N GLN A 202 19.63 16.68 3.40
CA GLN A 202 20.99 17.02 3.82
C GLN A 202 21.79 15.81 4.32
N GLU A 203 21.16 14.88 5.03
CA GLU A 203 21.78 13.60 5.45
C GLU A 203 22.26 12.79 4.23
N HIS A 204 21.65 13.01 3.07
CA HIS A 204 22.02 12.39 1.79
C HIS A 204 22.90 13.27 0.89
N GLY A 205 23.43 14.38 1.43
CA GLY A 205 24.39 15.26 0.75
C GLY A 205 23.76 16.33 -0.15
N VAL A 206 22.44 16.49 -0.14
CA VAL A 206 21.74 17.49 -0.95
C VAL A 206 21.84 18.87 -0.28
N GLN A 207 22.30 19.88 -1.03
CA GLN A 207 22.21 21.26 -0.59
C GLN A 207 20.74 21.70 -0.56
N THR A 208 20.30 22.29 0.56
CA THR A 208 18.93 22.75 0.74
C THR A 208 18.90 24.21 1.22
N GLU A 209 17.87 24.94 0.79
CA GLU A 209 17.63 26.33 1.18
C GLU A 209 16.17 26.47 1.61
N LEU A 210 15.96 26.95 2.84
CA LEU A 210 14.63 27.26 3.34
C LEU A 210 14.23 28.66 2.86
N VAL A 211 13.12 28.77 2.14
CA VAL A 211 12.59 30.06 1.69
C VAL A 211 11.45 30.54 2.58
N ASP A 212 11.35 31.84 2.75
CA ASP A 212 10.53 32.51 3.75
C ASP A 212 9.09 32.82 3.32
N SER A 213 8.80 32.79 2.01
CA SER A 213 7.48 33.13 1.47
C SER A 213 7.02 32.19 0.36
N PHE A 214 5.69 32.08 0.22
CA PHE A 214 5.09 31.27 -0.84
C PHE A 214 5.39 31.84 -2.24
N ALA A 215 5.45 33.17 -2.38
CA ALA A 215 5.84 33.82 -3.63
C ALA A 215 7.31 33.49 -4.00
N SER A 216 8.20 33.41 -3.00
CA SER A 216 9.60 33.01 -3.20
C SER A 216 9.68 31.58 -3.75
N ILE A 217 8.96 30.60 -3.17
CA ILE A 217 9.00 29.22 -3.66
C ILE A 217 8.35 29.06 -5.04
N GLN A 218 7.26 29.79 -5.32
CA GLN A 218 6.66 29.84 -6.66
C GLN A 218 7.65 30.36 -7.71
N SER A 219 8.44 31.37 -7.36
CA SER A 219 9.48 31.92 -8.24
C SER A 219 10.57 30.90 -8.55
N LYS A 220 11.06 30.16 -7.53
CA LYS A 220 12.03 29.08 -7.73
C LYS A 220 11.46 27.93 -8.57
N ALA A 221 10.20 27.54 -8.33
CA ALA A 221 9.51 26.52 -9.11
C ALA A 221 9.33 26.94 -10.58
N ALA A 222 8.95 28.20 -10.83
CA ALA A 222 8.77 28.74 -12.17
C ALA A 222 10.09 28.78 -12.96
N LEU A 223 11.19 29.24 -12.34
CA LEU A 223 12.52 29.21 -12.97
C LEU A 223 12.95 27.79 -13.34
N LYS A 224 12.67 26.82 -12.46
CA LYS A 224 12.97 25.42 -12.74
C LYS A 224 12.11 24.83 -13.86
N LEU A 225 10.80 25.11 -13.86
CA LEU A 225 9.90 24.67 -14.94
C LEU A 225 10.30 25.32 -16.27
N PHE A 226 10.69 26.59 -16.24
CA PHE A 226 11.20 27.32 -17.41
C PHE A 226 12.44 26.64 -18.00
N TRP A 227 13.43 26.32 -17.15
CA TRP A 227 14.59 25.53 -17.56
C TRP A 227 14.19 24.17 -18.15
N ALA A 228 13.29 23.45 -17.48
CA ALA A 228 12.85 22.14 -17.90
C ALA A 228 12.12 22.18 -19.25
N SER A 229 11.33 23.22 -19.54
CA SER A 229 10.60 23.44 -20.79
C SER A 229 11.50 23.86 -21.95
N CYS A 230 12.56 24.62 -21.67
CA CYS A 230 13.52 25.05 -22.68
C CYS A 230 14.50 23.94 -23.07
N MET A 231 15.16 23.34 -22.08
CA MET A 231 16.32 22.47 -22.34
C MET A 231 15.95 21.23 -23.14
N TRP A 232 14.83 20.57 -22.85
CA TRP A 232 14.45 19.36 -23.58
C TRP A 232 14.12 19.61 -25.05
N LEU A 233 13.45 20.74 -25.36
CA LEU A 233 13.17 21.10 -26.75
C LEU A 233 14.47 21.33 -27.52
N ILE A 234 15.40 22.10 -26.96
CA ILE A 234 16.67 22.37 -27.63
C ILE A 234 17.52 21.10 -27.77
N CYS A 235 17.63 20.28 -26.72
CA CYS A 235 18.36 19.00 -26.76
C CYS A 235 17.85 18.07 -27.87
N HIS A 236 16.53 18.08 -28.11
CA HIS A 236 15.89 17.23 -29.13
C HIS A 236 15.61 17.94 -30.46
N SER A 237 16.10 19.18 -30.64
CA SER A 237 15.94 19.97 -31.87
C SER A 237 16.95 19.62 -32.98
N SER A 238 17.84 18.64 -32.77
CA SER A 238 18.76 18.12 -33.79
C SER A 238 18.06 17.40 -34.94
N THR A 239 16.76 17.10 -34.79
CA THR A 239 15.92 16.42 -35.79
C THR A 239 15.48 17.33 -36.96
N ILE A 240 16.15 18.47 -37.20
CA ILE A 240 15.79 19.51 -38.19
C ILE A 240 16.66 19.44 -39.47
N THR A 241 17.52 18.43 -39.64
CA THR A 241 18.19 18.21 -40.92
C THR A 241 17.36 17.28 -41.79
N ASN A 242 17.13 17.66 -43.05
CA ASN A 242 16.21 17.06 -44.05
C ASN A 242 16.44 15.58 -44.44
N ASP A 243 17.20 14.82 -43.65
CA ASP A 243 17.45 13.40 -43.88
C ASP A 243 16.74 12.60 -42.79
N ASN A 244 15.99 11.57 -43.20
CA ASN A 244 15.07 10.77 -42.37
C ASN A 244 15.72 9.95 -41.22
N ASP A 245 16.95 10.27 -40.82
CA ASP A 245 17.59 9.80 -39.59
C ASP A 245 18.08 11.03 -38.81
N GLY A 246 17.20 11.56 -37.93
CA GLY A 246 17.54 12.71 -37.09
C GLY A 246 18.81 12.47 -36.26
N GLY A 247 19.69 13.46 -36.21
CA GLY A 247 20.94 13.38 -35.45
C GLY A 247 20.74 13.11 -33.95
N PRO A 248 21.79 12.68 -33.23
CA PRO A 248 21.69 12.41 -31.79
C PRO A 248 21.22 13.65 -31.02
N ALA A 249 20.54 13.43 -29.90
CA ALA A 249 20.13 14.51 -29.00
C ALA A 249 21.36 15.15 -28.34
N TYR A 250 21.31 16.46 -28.09
CA TYR A 250 22.39 17.18 -27.42
C TYR A 250 22.36 16.94 -25.91
N THR A 251 23.54 16.90 -25.32
CA THR A 251 23.76 17.06 -23.87
C THR A 251 23.57 18.51 -23.45
N PHE A 252 23.35 18.75 -22.15
CA PHE A 252 23.23 20.11 -21.64
C PHE A 252 24.48 20.97 -21.88
N GLU A 253 25.67 20.38 -21.80
CA GLU A 253 26.93 21.06 -22.12
C GLU A 253 26.98 21.51 -23.59
N GLU A 254 26.61 20.62 -24.53
CA GLU A 254 26.56 20.97 -25.95
C GLU A 254 25.54 22.06 -26.25
N VAL A 255 24.40 22.08 -25.54
CA VAL A 255 23.43 23.18 -25.67
C VAL A 255 24.05 24.52 -25.26
N ILE A 256 24.74 24.57 -24.12
CA ILE A 256 25.36 25.79 -23.60
C ILE A 256 26.57 26.24 -24.44
N GLN A 257 27.35 25.30 -24.98
CA GLN A 257 28.56 25.61 -25.75
C GLN A 257 28.25 25.93 -27.22
N ASN A 258 27.36 25.15 -27.85
CA ASN A 258 27.20 25.13 -29.31
C ASN A 258 25.84 25.67 -29.77
N HIS A 259 24.84 25.75 -28.89
CA HIS A 259 23.47 26.16 -29.23
C HIS A 259 22.93 27.30 -28.36
N GLN A 260 23.82 28.08 -27.72
CA GLN A 260 23.44 29.21 -26.85
C GLN A 260 22.53 30.23 -27.55
N ALA A 261 22.76 30.53 -28.83
CA ALA A 261 21.92 31.47 -29.58
C ALA A 261 20.46 30.98 -29.75
N LYS A 262 20.26 29.66 -29.95
CA LYS A 262 18.92 29.07 -29.99
C LYS A 262 18.27 29.11 -28.61
N LEU A 263 19.04 28.80 -27.57
CA LEU A 263 18.56 28.86 -26.18
C LEU A 263 18.13 30.29 -25.81
N ASP A 264 18.95 31.30 -26.12
CA ASP A 264 18.65 32.71 -25.85
C ASP A 264 17.37 33.16 -26.57
N ARG A 265 17.18 32.78 -27.83
CA ARG A 265 15.95 33.09 -28.58
C ARG A 265 14.71 32.48 -27.92
N LEU A 266 14.80 31.24 -27.42
CA LEU A 266 13.68 30.59 -26.71
C LEU A 266 13.43 31.22 -25.34
N VAL A 267 14.50 31.60 -24.63
CA VAL A 267 14.40 32.33 -23.36
C VAL A 267 13.65 33.65 -23.58
N ASP A 268 14.01 34.41 -24.61
CA ASP A 268 13.38 35.71 -24.92
C ASP A 268 11.88 35.55 -25.27
N ASP A 269 11.52 34.49 -25.99
CA ASP A 269 10.14 34.18 -26.39
C ASP A 269 9.24 33.86 -25.17
N LEU A 270 9.81 33.27 -24.12
CA LEU A 270 9.07 32.88 -22.91
C LEU A 270 9.20 33.88 -21.75
N LEU A 271 10.18 34.80 -21.80
CA LEU A 271 10.52 35.68 -20.68
C LEU A 271 9.36 36.61 -20.28
N THR A 272 8.58 37.10 -21.24
CA THR A 272 7.42 37.95 -20.97
C THR A 272 6.37 37.19 -20.17
N SER A 273 6.03 35.96 -20.58
CA SER A 273 5.09 35.09 -19.87
C SER A 273 5.56 34.76 -18.45
N LEU A 274 6.87 34.57 -18.25
CA LEU A 274 7.45 34.37 -16.93
C LEU A 274 7.27 35.59 -16.03
N LYS A 275 7.55 36.80 -16.54
CA LYS A 275 7.39 38.06 -15.79
C LYS A 275 5.94 38.31 -15.40
N GLU A 276 5.02 38.11 -16.34
CA GLU A 276 3.58 38.27 -16.10
C GLU A 276 3.08 37.27 -15.06
N HIS A 277 3.54 36.01 -15.13
CA HIS A 277 3.15 34.99 -14.17
C HIS A 277 3.65 35.28 -12.74
N LEU A 278 4.90 35.75 -12.60
CA LEU A 278 5.50 36.01 -11.29
C LEU A 278 5.01 37.30 -10.64
N GLY A 279 4.51 38.27 -11.42
CA GLY A 279 4.00 39.54 -10.91
C GLY A 279 5.07 40.45 -10.27
N HIS A 280 6.36 40.09 -10.38
CA HIS A 280 7.50 40.85 -9.90
C HIS A 280 8.66 40.83 -10.93
N PRO A 281 9.59 41.79 -10.87
CA PRO A 281 10.60 41.93 -11.91
C PRO A 281 11.69 40.85 -11.83
N VAL A 282 11.72 39.96 -12.82
CA VAL A 282 12.83 39.02 -13.06
C VAL A 282 13.68 39.50 -14.23
N SER A 283 15.00 39.58 -14.01
CA SER A 283 15.93 40.04 -15.04
C SER A 283 16.32 38.93 -16.01
N ARG A 284 16.65 39.28 -17.26
CA ARG A 284 17.15 38.32 -18.25
C ARG A 284 18.45 37.64 -17.78
N SER A 285 19.35 38.41 -17.15
CA SER A 285 20.62 37.89 -16.62
C SER A 285 20.38 36.81 -15.59
N GLU A 286 19.47 37.04 -14.63
CA GLU A 286 19.13 36.07 -13.59
C GLU A 286 18.63 34.74 -14.17
N VAL A 287 17.76 34.79 -15.18
CA VAL A 287 17.29 33.59 -15.88
C VAL A 287 18.46 32.88 -16.56
N GLN A 288 19.30 33.61 -17.30
CA GLN A 288 20.44 33.02 -18.02
C GLN A 288 21.48 32.40 -17.07
N ASP A 289 21.76 33.05 -15.94
CA ASP A 289 22.69 32.56 -14.92
C ASP A 289 22.16 31.27 -14.29
N TYR A 290 20.87 31.22 -13.96
CA TYR A 290 20.21 30.01 -13.49
C TYR A 290 20.27 28.88 -14.53
N MET A 291 19.93 29.19 -15.79
CA MET A 291 19.94 28.24 -16.90
C MET A 291 21.32 27.60 -17.07
N ARG A 292 22.39 28.41 -17.04
CA ARG A 292 23.77 27.95 -17.13
C ARG A 292 24.17 27.13 -15.91
N SER A 293 23.93 27.65 -14.69
CA SER A 293 24.34 27.00 -13.44
C SER A 293 23.75 25.60 -13.31
N TYR A 294 22.45 25.46 -13.55
CA TYR A 294 21.81 24.15 -13.37
C TYR A 294 22.24 23.16 -14.45
N SER A 295 22.29 23.60 -15.72
CA SER A 295 22.74 22.78 -16.85
C SER A 295 24.16 22.22 -16.65
N LEU A 296 25.09 23.07 -16.20
CA LEU A 296 26.48 22.69 -15.97
C LEU A 296 26.71 21.87 -14.69
N SER A 297 25.71 21.78 -13.81
CA SER A 297 25.76 20.84 -12.68
C SER A 297 25.58 19.37 -13.12
N ILE A 298 25.02 19.15 -14.32
CA ILE A 298 24.75 17.83 -14.92
C ILE A 298 25.10 17.84 -16.42
N PRO A 299 26.34 18.19 -16.81
CA PRO A 299 26.69 18.63 -18.17
C PRO A 299 26.45 17.56 -19.24
N LYS A 300 26.66 16.29 -18.91
CA LYS A 300 26.53 15.14 -19.83
C LYS A 300 25.12 14.57 -19.91
N ALA A 301 24.16 15.13 -19.17
CA ALA A 301 22.80 14.61 -19.15
C ALA A 301 22.05 14.95 -20.45
N ILE A 302 21.23 14.01 -20.92
CA ILE A 302 20.26 14.20 -21.99
C ILE A 302 18.86 14.02 -21.40
N PRO A 303 17.97 15.01 -21.52
CA PRO A 303 16.62 14.90 -20.97
C PRO A 303 15.80 13.85 -21.75
N SER A 304 14.97 13.08 -21.05
CA SER A 304 14.08 12.09 -21.69
C SER A 304 12.97 12.78 -22.50
N LYS A 305 12.93 12.53 -23.81
CA LYS A 305 11.87 13.00 -24.71
C LYS A 305 10.51 12.41 -24.35
N GLU A 306 10.47 11.12 -24.06
CA GLU A 306 9.25 10.39 -23.69
C GLU A 306 8.60 10.96 -22.42
N LEU A 307 9.40 11.28 -21.39
CA LEU A 307 8.90 11.89 -20.17
C LEU A 307 8.36 13.30 -20.44
N ALA A 308 9.10 14.11 -21.19
CA ALA A 308 8.68 15.46 -21.53
C ALA A 308 7.37 15.48 -22.35
N ILE A 309 7.12 14.47 -23.19
CA ILE A 309 5.85 14.29 -23.92
C ILE A 309 4.69 13.97 -22.97
N LYS A 310 4.91 13.12 -21.96
CA LYS A 310 3.87 12.79 -20.96
C LYS A 310 3.48 13.99 -20.11
N GLU A 311 4.45 14.85 -19.80
CA GLU A 311 4.27 16.08 -19.01
C GLU A 311 4.08 17.32 -19.90
N LEU A 312 3.79 17.14 -21.20
CA LEU A 312 3.81 18.23 -22.17
C LEU A 312 2.84 19.35 -21.80
N GLU A 313 1.66 18.99 -21.27
CA GLU A 313 0.64 19.95 -20.86
C GLU A 313 1.09 20.78 -19.65
N ASP A 314 1.69 20.13 -18.64
CA ASP A 314 2.19 20.78 -17.42
C ASP A 314 3.50 21.57 -17.65
N ARG A 315 4.22 21.30 -18.75
CA ARG A 315 5.47 21.97 -19.14
C ARG A 315 5.27 23.05 -20.19
N ASN A 316 5.22 22.68 -21.47
CA ASN A 316 5.16 23.63 -22.57
C ASN A 316 3.72 24.10 -22.83
N GLY A 317 2.73 23.26 -22.52
CA GLY A 317 1.32 23.64 -22.52
C GLY A 317 1.01 24.76 -21.53
N PHE A 318 1.63 24.74 -20.34
CA PHE A 318 1.55 25.82 -19.36
C PHE A 318 1.97 27.17 -19.95
N TRP A 319 3.15 27.24 -20.58
CA TRP A 319 3.62 28.48 -21.19
C TRP A 319 2.76 28.93 -22.37
N LEU A 320 2.27 27.99 -23.19
CA LEU A 320 1.37 28.30 -24.31
C LEU A 320 0.01 28.85 -23.86
N LYS A 321 -0.47 28.50 -22.66
CA LYS A 321 -1.69 29.07 -22.05
C LYS A 321 -1.51 30.55 -21.68
N LEU A 322 -0.26 31.00 -21.47
CA LEU A 322 0.07 32.39 -21.10
C LEU A 322 0.38 33.29 -22.30
N ARG A 323 0.27 32.79 -23.55
CA ARG A 323 0.56 33.61 -24.74
C ARG A 323 -0.52 34.67 -24.95
N THR A 324 -0.12 35.81 -25.49
CA THR A 324 -1.01 36.93 -25.82
C THR A 324 -0.77 37.36 -27.27
N GLU A 325 -1.61 38.24 -27.82
CA GLU A 325 -1.36 38.83 -29.16
C GLU A 325 0.00 39.54 -29.23
N ASN A 326 0.42 40.17 -28.13
CA ASN A 326 1.69 40.89 -28.02
C ASN A 326 2.87 39.97 -27.65
N ASN A 327 2.61 38.73 -27.21
CA ASN A 327 3.62 37.71 -26.97
C ASN A 327 3.15 36.34 -27.51
N PRO A 328 3.21 36.12 -28.84
CA PRO A 328 2.68 34.93 -29.48
C PRO A 328 3.51 33.66 -29.24
N GLN A 329 4.75 33.78 -28.75
CA GLN A 329 5.68 32.67 -28.53
C GLN A 329 5.98 31.85 -29.81
N LEU A 330 6.33 32.52 -30.91
CA LEU A 330 6.44 31.88 -32.24
C LEU A 330 7.57 30.85 -32.29
N PHE A 331 8.73 31.16 -31.72
CA PHE A 331 9.87 30.25 -31.77
C PHE A 331 9.67 29.02 -30.87
N HIS A 332 9.00 29.20 -29.74
CA HIS A 332 8.57 28.10 -28.88
C HIS A 332 7.62 27.14 -29.62
N GLN A 333 6.64 27.67 -30.36
CA GLN A 333 5.73 26.85 -31.18
C GLN A 333 6.48 26.12 -32.29
N GLU A 334 7.36 26.80 -33.02
CA GLU A 334 8.22 26.21 -34.06
C GLU A 334 9.03 25.02 -33.51
N LEU A 335 9.62 25.17 -32.32
CA LEU A 335 10.38 24.08 -31.68
C LEU A 335 9.50 22.91 -31.23
N ILE A 336 8.30 23.17 -30.69
CA ILE A 336 7.36 22.10 -30.34
C ILE A 336 6.96 21.32 -31.60
N GLU A 337 6.61 22.01 -32.68
CA GLU A 337 6.26 21.40 -33.96
C GLU A 337 7.42 20.57 -34.51
N SER A 338 8.63 21.12 -34.48
CA SER A 338 9.82 20.42 -34.94
C SER A 338 10.10 19.13 -34.15
N VAL A 339 9.95 19.17 -32.83
CA VAL A 339 10.33 18.05 -31.95
C VAL A 339 9.22 17.00 -31.89
N LEU A 340 7.93 17.39 -31.99
CA LEU A 340 6.77 16.53 -31.77
C LEU A 340 5.85 16.33 -32.98
N GLY A 341 6.00 17.15 -34.02
CA GLY A 341 5.11 17.19 -35.18
C GLY A 341 3.89 18.10 -35.01
N LYS A 342 3.36 18.55 -36.16
CA LYS A 342 2.19 19.45 -36.27
C LYS A 342 0.96 18.98 -35.50
N GLU A 343 0.66 17.68 -35.56
CA GLU A 343 -0.54 17.13 -34.94
C GLU A 343 -0.52 17.28 -33.41
N LYS A 344 0.65 17.06 -32.79
CA LYS A 344 0.77 17.19 -31.34
C LYS A 344 0.70 18.63 -30.89
N LEU A 345 1.29 19.55 -31.65
CA LEU A 345 1.13 20.98 -31.43
C LEU A 345 -0.35 21.39 -31.52
N LYS A 346 -1.07 20.96 -32.55
CA LYS A 346 -2.51 21.26 -32.72
C LYS A 346 -3.33 20.81 -31.51
N GLN A 347 -3.12 19.58 -31.04
CA GLN A 347 -3.78 19.07 -29.82
C GLN A 347 -3.46 19.90 -28.57
N LEU A 348 -2.21 20.32 -28.42
CA LEU A 348 -1.76 21.14 -27.30
C LEU A 348 -2.38 22.54 -27.34
N LEU A 349 -2.46 23.16 -28.54
CA LEU A 349 -3.08 24.47 -28.73
C LEU A 349 -4.58 24.43 -28.42
N LEU A 350 -5.30 23.40 -28.89
CA LEU A 350 -6.73 23.19 -28.60
C LEU A 350 -7.00 23.11 -27.09
N ARG A 351 -6.20 22.32 -26.37
CA ARG A 351 -6.32 22.16 -24.91
C ARG A 351 -5.83 23.39 -24.13
N SER A 352 -4.98 24.22 -24.72
CA SER A 352 -4.53 25.48 -24.12
C SER A 352 -5.60 26.59 -24.14
N GLY A 353 -6.75 26.37 -24.78
CA GLY A 353 -7.89 27.31 -24.77
C GLY A 353 -7.64 28.60 -25.54
N SER A 354 -6.58 28.66 -26.37
CA SER A 354 -6.19 29.87 -27.09
C SER A 354 -6.72 29.87 -28.52
N SER A 355 -7.53 30.88 -28.84
CA SER A 355 -8.17 31.12 -30.14
C SER A 355 -7.25 31.70 -31.22
N LEU A 356 -5.98 31.96 -30.91
CA LEU A 356 -4.99 32.42 -31.89
C LEU A 356 -4.46 31.20 -32.67
N GLY A 357 -5.17 30.78 -33.72
CA GLY A 357 -4.67 29.82 -34.72
C GLY A 357 -5.66 28.82 -35.33
N ALA A 358 -6.95 28.85 -35.00
CA ALA A 358 -7.94 27.96 -35.64
C ALA A 358 -8.67 28.71 -36.76
N ASN A 359 -8.34 28.40 -38.02
CA ASN A 359 -9.22 28.69 -39.13
C ASN A 359 -10.57 28.01 -38.89
N GLU A 360 -11.64 28.77 -39.08
CA GLU A 360 -13.04 28.39 -38.91
C GLU A 360 -13.41 27.20 -39.82
N ASP A 361 -13.66 26.03 -39.22
CA ASP A 361 -14.78 25.13 -39.52
C ASP A 361 -14.73 23.96 -38.53
N ASP A 362 -15.59 23.97 -37.51
CA ASP A 362 -16.46 22.84 -37.11
C ASP A 362 -17.04 23.08 -35.70
N SER A 363 -18.36 23.08 -35.60
CA SER A 363 -19.13 23.20 -34.36
C SER A 363 -19.08 21.91 -33.55
N LEU A 364 -18.42 21.91 -32.39
CA LEU A 364 -18.66 20.90 -31.36
C LEU A 364 -18.86 21.56 -30.00
N VAL A 365 -20.05 21.30 -29.45
CA VAL A 365 -20.57 21.76 -28.16
C VAL A 365 -19.69 21.22 -27.01
N PRO A 366 -19.32 22.02 -25.99
CA PRO A 366 -18.66 21.50 -24.80
C PRO A 366 -19.68 20.73 -23.95
N GLY A 367 -19.46 19.42 -23.79
CA GLY A 367 -20.18 18.62 -22.80
C GLY A 367 -19.80 19.07 -21.39
N GLY A 368 -20.77 19.59 -20.65
CA GLY A 368 -20.64 19.84 -19.22
C GLY A 368 -20.52 18.53 -18.45
N GLY A 369 -19.32 18.24 -17.95
CA GLY A 369 -19.10 17.18 -16.98
C GLY A 369 -19.68 17.59 -15.64
N LYS A 370 -20.68 16.85 -15.15
CA LYS A 370 -21.05 16.88 -13.73
C LYS A 370 -19.89 16.25 -12.95
N GLU A 371 -19.27 17.03 -12.06
CA GLU A 371 -18.33 16.49 -11.08
C GLU A 371 -19.12 15.54 -10.16
N GLU A 372 -18.86 14.24 -10.24
CA GLU A 372 -19.28 13.28 -9.21
C GLU A 372 -18.48 13.60 -7.95
N GLU A 373 -19.14 14.05 -6.87
CA GLU A 373 -18.48 14.20 -5.57
C GLU A 373 -18.09 12.82 -5.02
N GLU A 374 -16.78 12.57 -4.94
CA GLU A 374 -16.21 11.39 -4.29
C GLU A 374 -16.33 11.56 -2.77
N LEU A 375 -17.10 10.71 -2.11
CA LEU A 375 -17.40 10.82 -0.68
C LEU A 375 -16.30 10.14 0.14
N VAL A 376 -15.61 10.90 1.00
CA VAL A 376 -14.64 10.30 1.93
C VAL A 376 -15.39 9.57 3.05
N VAL A 377 -15.27 8.25 3.07
CA VAL A 377 -15.78 7.36 4.12
C VAL A 377 -14.91 7.52 5.35
N ASN A 378 -15.49 8.16 6.37
CA ASN A 378 -14.88 8.27 7.69
C ASN A 378 -14.87 6.88 8.38
N LEU A 379 -13.68 6.32 8.64
CA LEU A 379 -13.45 5.11 9.45
C LEU A 379 -12.63 5.44 10.71
N ASP A 380 -13.07 6.46 11.45
CA ASP A 380 -12.33 7.08 12.56
C ASP A 380 -11.84 6.09 13.63
N GLU A 381 -12.59 5.01 13.90
CA GLU A 381 -12.19 4.03 14.90
C GLU A 381 -10.86 3.32 14.58
N ILE A 382 -10.62 3.02 13.31
CA ILE A 382 -9.39 2.36 12.85
C ILE A 382 -8.42 3.36 12.22
N GLY A 383 -8.67 4.65 12.41
CA GLY A 383 -7.86 5.75 11.91
C GLY A 383 -7.79 5.86 10.39
N LEU A 384 -8.67 5.19 9.63
CA LEU A 384 -8.64 5.20 8.16
C LEU A 384 -9.70 6.12 7.56
N GLN A 385 -9.41 6.66 6.38
CA GLN A 385 -10.38 7.40 5.57
C GLN A 385 -10.24 6.95 4.13
N LEU A 386 -11.31 6.35 3.59
CA LEU A 386 -11.33 5.81 2.23
C LEU A 386 -12.10 6.76 1.33
N SER A 387 -11.70 6.87 0.06
CA SER A 387 -12.58 7.49 -0.93
C SER A 387 -13.60 6.46 -1.40
N GLY A 388 -14.88 6.80 -1.27
CA GLY A 388 -16.01 5.97 -1.70
C GLY A 388 -16.85 6.74 -2.71
N LYS A 389 -17.50 6.02 -3.62
CA LYS A 389 -18.56 6.63 -4.42
C LYS A 389 -19.86 6.49 -3.65
N ALA A 390 -20.64 7.57 -3.56
CA ALA A 390 -22.02 7.47 -3.12
C ALA A 390 -22.72 6.52 -4.10
N SER A 391 -23.26 5.41 -3.58
CA SER A 391 -23.89 4.43 -4.45
C SER A 391 -25.26 4.98 -4.86
N SER A 392 -25.39 5.43 -6.10
CA SER A 392 -26.70 5.58 -6.72
C SER A 392 -27.23 4.18 -7.05
N VAL A 393 -27.75 3.46 -6.06
CA VAL A 393 -28.74 2.41 -6.35
C VAL A 393 -30.04 3.14 -6.71
N VAL A 394 -30.02 3.81 -7.87
CA VAL A 394 -31.22 4.18 -8.58
C VAL A 394 -31.37 3.04 -9.58
N SER A 395 -32.20 2.06 -9.23
CA SER A 395 -32.78 1.23 -10.27
C SER A 395 -33.40 2.18 -11.28
N ASN A 396 -33.02 2.08 -12.55
CA ASN A 396 -33.78 2.67 -13.66
C ASN A 396 -35.11 1.91 -13.81
N SER A 397 -35.87 1.78 -12.73
CA SER A 397 -37.28 1.43 -12.77
C SER A 397 -38.03 2.75 -12.65
N THR A 398 -38.57 3.20 -13.77
CA THR A 398 -39.72 4.10 -13.75
C THR A 398 -40.82 3.41 -12.97
N ASP A 399 -40.98 3.72 -11.68
CA ASP A 399 -42.22 3.53 -10.91
C ASP A 399 -42.06 4.13 -9.50
N ASP A 400 -43.15 4.69 -8.98
CA ASP A 400 -43.37 5.33 -7.67
C ASP A 400 -43.12 4.40 -6.44
N ALA A 401 -42.11 3.54 -6.48
CA ALA A 401 -41.81 2.64 -5.38
C ALA A 401 -41.27 3.45 -4.17
N PRO A 402 -41.82 3.25 -2.95
CA PRO A 402 -41.30 3.88 -1.75
C PRO A 402 -39.84 3.45 -1.53
N PRO A 403 -39.00 4.32 -0.92
CA PRO A 403 -37.62 3.97 -0.62
C PRO A 403 -37.57 2.70 0.25
N PRO A 404 -36.56 1.82 0.08
CA PRO A 404 -36.47 0.59 0.85
C PRO A 404 -36.45 0.90 2.35
N PRO A 405 -37.13 0.08 3.18
CA PRO A 405 -37.24 0.32 4.61
C PRO A 405 -35.85 0.44 5.26
N PRO A 406 -35.70 1.28 6.31
CA PRO A 406 -34.43 1.42 6.99
C PRO A 406 -34.02 0.10 7.64
N ILE A 407 -32.77 -0.31 7.43
CA ILE A 407 -32.19 -1.49 8.10
C ILE A 407 -32.14 -1.19 9.60
N GLN A 408 -32.88 -1.96 10.41
CA GLN A 408 -32.90 -1.84 11.86
C GLN A 408 -32.40 -3.11 12.55
N ARG A 409 -32.66 -4.28 11.97
CA ARG A 409 -32.31 -5.60 12.54
C ARG A 409 -31.30 -6.30 11.65
N ILE A 410 -30.18 -6.73 12.21
CA ILE A 410 -29.11 -7.42 11.50
C ILE A 410 -28.80 -8.73 12.19
N VAL A 411 -28.77 -9.82 11.42
CA VAL A 411 -28.22 -11.10 11.87
C VAL A 411 -26.85 -11.29 11.27
N VAL A 412 -25.84 -11.51 12.12
CA VAL A 412 -24.48 -11.89 11.71
C VAL A 412 -24.32 -13.40 11.94
N VAL A 413 -24.02 -14.14 10.89
CA VAL A 413 -23.84 -15.61 10.97
C VAL A 413 -22.35 -15.92 11.12
N GLY A 414 -21.98 -16.51 12.26
CA GLY A 414 -20.62 -16.82 12.67
C GLY A 414 -20.04 -15.80 13.66
N ALA A 415 -19.45 -16.29 14.74
CA ALA A 415 -18.84 -15.52 15.83
C ALA A 415 -17.31 -15.63 15.82
N GLY A 416 -16.69 -15.99 14.70
CA GLY A 416 -15.22 -15.92 14.52
C GLY A 416 -14.71 -14.47 14.50
N ILE A 417 -13.44 -14.28 14.13
CA ILE A 417 -12.83 -12.94 14.04
C ILE A 417 -13.63 -11.98 13.16
N LEU A 418 -14.06 -12.41 11.97
CA LEU A 418 -14.80 -11.57 11.02
C LEU A 418 -16.20 -11.22 11.53
N GLY A 419 -16.93 -12.20 12.06
CA GLY A 419 -18.30 -11.95 12.53
C GLY A 419 -18.36 -11.12 13.81
N SER A 420 -17.49 -11.42 14.79
CA SER A 420 -17.43 -10.66 16.05
C SER A 420 -17.00 -9.21 15.82
N SER A 421 -15.97 -8.98 15.00
CA SER A 421 -15.56 -7.62 14.65
C SER A 421 -16.62 -6.89 13.83
N THR A 422 -17.28 -7.55 12.87
CA THR A 422 -18.35 -6.90 12.06
C THR A 422 -19.53 -6.47 12.92
N ALA A 423 -19.98 -7.32 13.84
CA ALA A 423 -21.06 -6.97 14.77
C ALA A 423 -20.69 -5.78 15.67
N TYR A 424 -19.45 -5.76 16.18
CA TYR A 424 -18.90 -4.66 16.96
C TYR A 424 -18.90 -3.33 16.19
N PHE A 425 -18.31 -3.30 14.98
CA PHE A 425 -18.23 -2.08 14.16
C PHE A 425 -19.60 -1.60 13.68
N LEU A 426 -20.53 -2.50 13.35
CA LEU A 426 -21.91 -2.14 13.01
C LEU A 426 -22.59 -1.42 14.16
N LYS A 427 -22.50 -1.98 15.38
CA LYS A 427 -23.13 -1.40 16.57
C LYS A 427 -22.48 -0.08 16.96
N LEU A 428 -21.17 0.05 16.81
CA LEU A 428 -20.46 1.29 17.09
C LEU A 428 -20.87 2.41 16.13
N GLN A 429 -20.97 2.12 14.83
CA GLN A 429 -21.33 3.12 13.83
C GLN A 429 -22.80 3.54 13.90
N ASN A 430 -23.69 2.62 14.28
CA ASN A 430 -25.10 2.94 14.51
C ASN A 430 -25.63 2.23 15.77
N PRO A 431 -25.65 2.94 16.92
CA PRO A 431 -26.12 2.39 18.19
C PRO A 431 -27.57 1.89 18.18
N ASN A 432 -28.39 2.35 17.22
CA ASN A 432 -29.81 1.99 17.13
C ASN A 432 -30.05 0.64 16.44
N LEU A 433 -29.02 0.00 15.86
CA LEU A 433 -29.17 -1.32 15.23
C LEU A 433 -29.40 -2.42 16.27
N ASP A 434 -30.40 -3.25 16.06
CA ASP A 434 -30.58 -4.51 16.77
C ASP A 434 -29.74 -5.59 16.08
N ILE A 435 -28.78 -6.19 16.78
CA ILE A 435 -27.79 -7.09 16.19
C ILE A 435 -27.74 -8.40 16.97
N HIS A 436 -27.97 -9.50 16.25
CA HIS A 436 -27.81 -10.86 16.75
C HIS A 436 -26.66 -11.55 16.01
N VAL A 437 -25.67 -12.04 16.75
CA VAL A 437 -24.63 -12.92 16.23
C VAL A 437 -25.02 -14.36 16.52
N ILE A 438 -25.21 -15.16 15.47
CA ILE A 438 -25.64 -16.56 15.58
C ILE A 438 -24.47 -17.47 15.23
N ASP A 439 -24.11 -18.38 16.13
CA ASP A 439 -23.03 -19.35 15.90
C ASP A 439 -23.48 -20.79 16.20
N LEU A 440 -23.03 -21.71 15.34
CA LEU A 440 -23.26 -23.15 15.47
C LEU A 440 -22.68 -23.70 16.78
N LEU A 441 -21.60 -23.11 17.26
CA LEU A 441 -20.79 -23.56 18.38
C LEU A 441 -21.15 -22.81 19.68
N GLY A 442 -20.68 -23.34 20.80
CA GLY A 442 -20.95 -22.78 22.12
C GLY A 442 -20.32 -21.41 22.34
N ALA A 443 -20.87 -20.62 23.28
CA ALA A 443 -20.45 -19.23 23.53
C ALA A 443 -18.95 -19.05 23.83
N LYS A 444 -18.31 -20.06 24.43
CA LYS A 444 -16.86 -20.07 24.74
C LYS A 444 -16.00 -20.65 23.62
N ASP A 445 -16.62 -21.27 22.62
CA ASP A 445 -15.93 -21.82 21.46
C ASP A 445 -15.58 -20.69 20.48
N LEU A 446 -14.35 -20.76 19.95
CA LEU A 446 -13.78 -19.76 19.05
C LEU A 446 -13.86 -20.20 17.57
N GLY A 447 -14.48 -21.35 17.31
CA GLY A 447 -14.51 -21.94 15.98
C GLY A 447 -13.36 -22.92 15.75
N LYS A 448 -13.25 -23.39 14.51
CA LYS A 448 -12.15 -24.26 14.08
C LYS A 448 -10.98 -23.45 13.54
N THR A 449 -11.25 -22.56 12.58
CA THR A 449 -10.20 -21.82 11.85
C THR A 449 -9.49 -20.77 12.72
N THR A 450 -10.21 -20.00 13.54
CA THR A 450 -9.61 -18.93 14.36
C THR A 450 -8.56 -19.48 15.34
N PRO A 451 -8.86 -20.48 16.18
CA PRO A 451 -7.84 -21.05 17.07
C PRO A 451 -6.77 -21.86 16.33
N ALA A 452 -7.09 -22.45 15.17
CA ALA A 452 -6.11 -23.10 14.29
C ALA A 452 -5.32 -22.12 13.41
N SER A 453 -5.37 -20.81 13.70
CA SER A 453 -4.60 -19.80 12.99
C SER A 453 -3.26 -19.57 13.67
N TRP A 454 -2.21 -19.51 12.85
CA TRP A 454 -0.90 -19.00 13.27
C TRP A 454 -0.89 -17.47 13.52
N ALA A 455 -1.99 -16.78 13.16
CA ALA A 455 -2.26 -15.37 13.46
C ALA A 455 -1.11 -14.39 13.16
N TRP A 456 -0.31 -14.72 12.14
CA TRP A 456 0.69 -13.84 11.55
C TRP A 456 -0.02 -12.69 10.80
N LEU A 457 0.15 -11.47 11.30
CA LEU A 457 -0.29 -10.24 10.67
C LEU A 457 0.76 -9.83 9.64
N ASN A 458 0.48 -10.08 8.36
CA ASN A 458 1.42 -9.86 7.25
C ASN A 458 0.80 -9.25 6.01
N ALA A 459 1.65 -8.61 5.21
CA ALA A 459 1.32 -8.22 3.83
C ALA A 459 2.43 -8.54 2.81
N ASN A 460 3.49 -9.25 3.21
CA ASN A 460 4.48 -9.80 2.27
C ASN A 460 3.88 -10.92 1.41
N GLY A 461 4.35 -11.08 0.17
CA GLY A 461 3.98 -12.21 -0.71
C GLY A 461 2.50 -12.28 -1.13
N LYS A 462 1.73 -11.19 -0.99
CA LYS A 462 0.32 -11.13 -1.38
C LYS A 462 0.21 -10.70 -2.84
N GLU A 463 -0.55 -11.47 -3.60
CA GLU A 463 -0.94 -11.21 -4.98
C GLU A 463 -2.45 -11.40 -5.18
N PRO A 464 -3.10 -10.63 -6.08
CA PRO A 464 -2.53 -9.54 -6.86
C PRO A 464 -2.26 -8.30 -5.99
N LYS A 465 -1.73 -7.24 -6.62
CA LYS A 465 -1.31 -6.02 -5.91
C LYS A 465 -2.40 -5.39 -5.05
N GLU A 466 -3.65 -5.43 -5.49
CA GLU A 466 -4.83 -4.93 -4.78
C GLU A 466 -5.02 -5.69 -3.45
N TYR A 467 -4.76 -6.99 -3.43
CA TYR A 467 -4.86 -7.79 -2.22
C TYR A 467 -3.69 -7.54 -1.28
N GLN A 468 -2.49 -7.29 -1.81
CA GLN A 468 -1.37 -6.82 -1.00
C GLN A 468 -1.69 -5.50 -0.32
N ILE A 469 -2.22 -4.53 -1.08
CA ILE A 469 -2.66 -3.24 -0.56
C ILE A 469 -3.69 -3.44 0.55
N LEU A 470 -4.72 -4.27 0.31
CA LEU A 470 -5.75 -4.56 1.31
C LEU A 470 -5.14 -5.12 2.61
N ASN A 471 -4.12 -5.98 2.53
CA ASN A 471 -3.44 -6.52 3.71
C ASN A 471 -2.59 -5.46 4.42
N GLN A 472 -1.89 -4.58 3.70
CA GLN A 472 -1.17 -3.46 4.30
C GLN A 472 -2.11 -2.56 5.12
N LEU A 473 -3.30 -2.31 4.58
CA LEU A 473 -4.36 -1.57 5.26
C LEU A 473 -4.93 -2.35 6.46
N GLY A 474 -4.95 -3.69 6.37
CA GLY A 474 -5.28 -4.55 7.49
C GLY A 474 -4.30 -4.35 8.65
N LEU A 475 -3.00 -4.36 8.37
CA LEU A 475 -1.96 -4.09 9.38
C LEU A 475 -2.11 -2.69 9.98
N HIS A 476 -2.44 -1.70 9.15
CA HIS A 476 -2.72 -0.35 9.63
C HIS A 476 -3.94 -0.32 10.55
N ALA A 477 -5.05 -0.94 10.14
CA ALA A 477 -6.26 -1.03 10.96
C ALA A 477 -5.98 -1.68 12.32
N TRP A 478 -5.12 -2.70 12.37
CA TRP A 478 -4.68 -3.29 13.64
C TRP A 478 -3.94 -2.32 14.54
N LYS A 479 -3.04 -1.49 13.99
CA LYS A 479 -2.27 -0.52 14.78
C LYS A 479 -3.12 0.61 15.34
N HIS A 480 -4.26 0.90 14.71
CA HIS A 480 -5.09 2.07 15.01
C HIS A 480 -6.46 1.75 15.60
N CYS A 481 -6.94 0.51 15.52
CA CYS A 481 -8.18 0.09 16.17
C CYS A 481 -8.01 0.08 17.69
N LYS A 482 -8.51 1.12 18.38
CA LYS A 482 -8.33 1.32 19.84
C LYS A 482 -8.69 0.08 20.67
N THR A 483 -9.69 -0.65 20.23
CA THR A 483 -10.20 -1.87 20.89
C THR A 483 -9.18 -3.00 20.91
N VAL A 484 -8.31 -3.11 19.91
CA VAL A 484 -7.38 -4.25 19.79
C VAL A 484 -5.93 -3.86 19.53
N CYS A 485 -5.60 -2.59 19.35
CA CYS A 485 -4.25 -2.14 18.97
C CYS A 485 -3.16 -2.48 20.00
N HIS A 486 -3.57 -2.72 21.26
CA HIS A 486 -2.69 -3.12 22.36
C HIS A 486 -2.41 -4.63 22.40
N LEU A 487 -3.06 -5.45 21.56
CA LEU A 487 -2.95 -6.91 21.58
C LEU A 487 -1.79 -7.45 20.72
N PRO A 488 -1.55 -6.97 19.48
CA PRO A 488 -0.48 -7.52 18.66
C PRO A 488 0.93 -7.21 19.16
N SER A 489 1.83 -8.17 18.97
CA SER A 489 3.28 -7.94 19.05
C SER A 489 3.81 -7.59 17.67
N TRP A 490 4.26 -6.35 17.47
CA TRP A 490 4.83 -5.84 16.22
C TRP A 490 6.35 -6.02 16.16
N SER A 491 6.79 -7.27 16.30
CA SER A 491 8.22 -7.63 16.34
C SER A 491 8.88 -7.71 14.95
N GLY A 492 8.09 -7.76 13.88
CA GLY A 492 8.52 -8.09 12.53
C GLY A 492 8.72 -9.59 12.30
N SER A 493 8.98 -9.95 11.04
CA SER A 493 9.24 -11.32 10.59
C SER A 493 10.56 -11.43 9.83
N LEU A 494 11.24 -12.57 10.00
CA LEU A 494 12.40 -13.00 9.23
C LEU A 494 11.98 -14.12 8.30
N VAL A 495 12.03 -13.87 6.99
CA VAL A 495 11.58 -14.83 5.97
C VAL A 495 12.75 -15.21 5.08
N ARG A 496 13.07 -16.50 5.03
CA ARG A 496 14.09 -17.07 4.16
C ARG A 496 13.47 -17.70 2.92
N PHE A 497 13.91 -17.26 1.76
CA PHE A 497 13.50 -17.75 0.45
C PHE A 497 14.63 -18.51 -0.24
N ALA A 498 14.29 -19.43 -1.14
CA ALA A 498 15.29 -20.13 -1.97
C ALA A 498 16.03 -19.20 -2.94
N ALA A 499 15.37 -18.13 -3.39
CA ALA A 499 15.93 -17.12 -4.28
C ALA A 499 15.31 -15.74 -3.96
N PRO A 500 15.91 -14.62 -4.39
CA PRO A 500 15.32 -13.29 -4.24
C PRO A 500 13.89 -13.25 -4.78
N PRO A 501 12.88 -12.92 -3.95
CA PRO A 501 11.51 -12.86 -4.40
C PRO A 501 11.30 -11.70 -5.38
N THR A 502 10.40 -11.88 -6.34
CA THR A 502 10.04 -10.84 -7.32
C THR A 502 9.19 -9.72 -6.70
N PHE A 503 8.44 -10.02 -5.63
CA PHE A 503 7.51 -9.08 -4.99
C PHE A 503 8.17 -8.13 -3.97
N VAL A 504 9.49 -8.22 -3.76
CA VAL A 504 10.20 -7.41 -2.76
C VAL A 504 10.09 -5.93 -3.13
N ASN A 505 9.52 -5.12 -2.23
CA ASN A 505 9.21 -3.69 -2.42
C ASN A 505 8.17 -3.38 -3.51
N GLU A 506 7.53 -4.38 -4.13
CA GLU A 506 6.46 -4.12 -5.09
C GLU A 506 5.29 -3.44 -4.36
N GLY A 507 5.01 -2.21 -4.80
CA GLY A 507 4.20 -1.19 -4.14
C GLY A 507 4.32 -1.02 -2.65
N GLY A 508 5.55 -0.73 -2.25
CA GLY A 508 5.82 0.08 -1.07
C GLY A 508 5.60 -0.64 0.25
N TYR A 509 5.60 -1.98 0.25
CA TYR A 509 5.63 -2.73 1.49
C TYR A 509 7.05 -2.76 2.06
N PRO A 510 7.32 -2.17 3.24
CA PRO A 510 8.71 -2.00 3.68
C PRO A 510 9.35 -3.32 4.11
N CYS A 511 10.56 -3.55 3.58
CA CYS A 511 11.38 -4.70 3.93
C CYS A 511 12.87 -4.33 3.90
N GLU A 512 13.68 -5.09 4.64
CA GLU A 512 15.14 -5.04 4.65
C GLU A 512 15.63 -6.39 4.08
N GLY A 513 16.34 -6.38 2.95
CA GLY A 513 17.01 -7.58 2.47
C GLY A 513 17.48 -7.52 1.01
N PRO A 514 18.23 -8.53 0.55
CA PRO A 514 18.67 -9.68 1.34
C PRO A 514 19.65 -9.28 2.48
N ILE A 515 19.43 -9.77 3.70
CA ILE A 515 20.26 -9.44 4.87
C ILE A 515 21.32 -10.52 5.15
N THR A 516 22.43 -10.11 5.75
CA THR A 516 23.53 -11.02 6.13
C THR A 516 23.15 -11.90 7.32
N MET A 517 23.84 -13.02 7.50
CA MET A 517 23.64 -13.89 8.66
C MET A 517 23.96 -13.18 9.99
N GLU A 518 24.96 -12.29 10.00
CA GLU A 518 25.24 -11.42 11.16
C GLU A 518 24.02 -10.58 11.51
N ARG A 519 23.41 -9.93 10.49
CA ARG A 519 22.20 -9.14 10.68
C ARG A 519 21.00 -9.99 11.13
N VAL A 520 20.88 -11.23 10.64
CA VAL A 520 19.86 -12.18 11.13
C VAL A 520 20.04 -12.46 12.61
N LEU A 521 21.27 -12.74 13.06
CA LEU A 521 21.57 -13.04 14.47
C LEU A 521 21.46 -11.81 15.38
N ASP A 522 21.76 -10.61 14.87
CA ASP A 522 21.50 -9.34 15.57
C ASP A 522 20.00 -9.13 15.80
N LEU A 523 19.17 -9.50 14.82
CA LEU A 523 17.72 -9.39 14.91
C LEU A 523 17.10 -10.53 15.74
N GLU A 524 17.59 -11.76 15.63
CA GLU A 524 17.06 -12.90 16.37
C GLU A 524 18.20 -13.89 16.72
N PRO A 525 18.82 -13.74 17.92
CA PRO A 525 19.98 -14.54 18.31
C PRO A 525 19.75 -16.05 18.38
N PHE A 526 18.48 -16.47 18.52
CA PHE A 526 18.09 -17.87 18.60
C PHE A 526 17.60 -18.44 17.26
N ALA A 527 17.72 -17.70 16.16
CA ALA A 527 17.45 -18.20 14.81
C ALA A 527 18.60 -19.07 14.28
N ASN A 528 18.28 -20.18 13.62
CA ASN A 528 19.27 -21.11 13.04
C ASN A 528 19.07 -21.33 11.54
N TRP A 529 19.66 -20.45 10.74
CA TRP A 529 19.57 -20.47 9.28
C TRP A 529 20.66 -21.33 8.62
N GLN A 530 21.46 -22.05 9.41
CA GLN A 530 22.48 -22.95 8.87
C GLN A 530 21.81 -24.20 8.31
N VAL A 531 22.06 -24.53 7.03
CA VAL A 531 21.68 -25.82 6.46
C VAL A 531 22.68 -26.87 6.97
N SER A 532 22.18 -27.97 7.54
CA SER A 532 23.04 -29.07 7.99
C SER A 532 23.77 -29.66 6.78
N LYS A 533 25.10 -29.72 6.83
CA LYS A 533 25.98 -30.31 5.78
C LYS A 533 25.78 -31.81 5.54
N ASN A 534 24.76 -32.44 6.13
CA ASN A 534 24.65 -33.90 6.16
C ASN A 534 23.84 -34.52 5.00
N ASP A 535 23.30 -33.75 4.05
CA ASP A 535 22.48 -34.31 2.95
C ASP A 535 23.00 -34.08 1.52
N SER A 536 24.13 -33.39 1.30
CA SER A 536 24.74 -33.30 -0.04
C SER A 536 26.27 -33.33 0.04
N ARG A 537 26.85 -34.40 -0.53
CA ARG A 537 28.24 -34.40 -0.97
C ARG A 537 28.29 -33.61 -2.27
N ASP A 538 28.28 -32.28 -2.23
CA ASP A 538 28.81 -31.41 -3.29
C ASP A 538 28.83 -29.96 -2.76
N ASP A 539 30.01 -29.35 -2.80
CA ASP A 539 30.37 -28.04 -2.23
C ASP A 539 29.97 -26.90 -3.18
N ASP A 540 28.68 -26.77 -3.50
CA ASP A 540 28.19 -25.65 -4.30
C ASP A 540 27.54 -24.58 -3.41
N SER A 541 28.11 -23.39 -3.44
CA SER A 541 27.70 -22.19 -2.66
C SER A 541 26.28 -21.67 -2.96
N SER A 542 25.53 -22.36 -3.83
CA SER A 542 24.21 -22.01 -4.35
C SER A 542 23.04 -22.41 -3.44
N GLU A 543 23.26 -23.18 -2.36
CA GLU A 543 22.20 -23.64 -1.44
C GLU A 543 21.84 -22.67 -0.29
N GLN A 544 22.54 -21.54 -0.14
CA GLN A 544 22.23 -20.56 0.91
C GLN A 544 21.10 -19.63 0.46
N GLY A 545 19.86 -19.96 0.82
CA GLY A 545 18.69 -19.11 0.58
C GLY A 545 18.87 -17.67 1.11
N VAL A 546 18.13 -16.72 0.55
CA VAL A 546 18.19 -15.30 0.90
C VAL A 546 17.17 -14.94 1.96
N THR A 547 17.56 -14.10 2.93
CA THR A 547 16.68 -13.71 4.05
C THR A 547 16.25 -12.26 3.94
N TYR A 548 14.99 -11.99 4.22
CA TYR A 548 14.40 -10.66 4.28
C TYR A 548 13.77 -10.44 5.65
N TYR A 549 13.90 -9.23 6.18
CA TYR A 549 13.25 -8.76 7.40
C TYR A 549 12.09 -7.83 7.05
N PHE A 550 10.89 -8.15 7.54
CA PHE A 550 9.69 -7.33 7.39
C PHE A 550 9.33 -6.69 8.74
N PRO A 551 9.78 -5.45 9.02
CA PRO A 551 9.59 -4.80 10.32
C PRO A 551 8.13 -4.45 10.62
N GLY A 552 7.29 -4.31 9.58
CA GLY A 552 5.90 -3.92 9.72
C GLY A 552 4.95 -5.05 10.14
N GLU A 553 5.46 -6.26 10.30
CA GLU A 553 4.67 -7.46 10.60
C GLU A 553 4.64 -7.79 12.08
N GLY A 554 3.70 -8.65 12.45
CA GLY A 554 3.51 -9.03 13.84
C GLY A 554 2.64 -10.26 13.98
N PHE A 555 2.32 -10.58 15.22
CA PHE A 555 1.39 -11.67 15.54
C PHE A 555 0.53 -11.28 16.73
N VAL A 556 -0.57 -12.00 16.89
CA VAL A 556 -1.51 -11.78 17.99
C VAL A 556 -2.09 -13.13 18.44
N ASP A 557 -2.57 -13.22 19.68
CA ASP A 557 -3.36 -14.37 20.10
C ASP A 557 -4.80 -14.27 19.54
N PRO A 558 -5.21 -15.17 18.62
CA PRO A 558 -6.57 -15.13 18.07
C PRO A 558 -7.67 -15.25 19.13
N ALA A 559 -7.44 -15.99 20.21
CA ALA A 559 -8.43 -16.18 21.26
C ALA A 559 -8.70 -14.88 22.02
N GLN A 560 -7.63 -14.16 22.38
CA GLN A 560 -7.73 -12.89 23.08
C GLN A 560 -8.46 -11.85 22.25
N VAL A 561 -8.19 -11.80 20.94
CA VAL A 561 -8.81 -10.84 20.02
C VAL A 561 -10.30 -11.10 19.88
N VAL A 562 -10.70 -12.34 19.58
CA VAL A 562 -12.12 -12.67 19.40
C VAL A 562 -12.88 -12.43 20.69
N LYS A 563 -12.32 -12.81 21.84
CA LYS A 563 -12.91 -12.50 23.14
C LYS A 563 -13.10 -10.99 23.33
N THR A 564 -12.09 -10.18 23.02
CA THR A 564 -12.17 -8.72 23.15
C THR A 564 -13.29 -8.15 22.28
N PHE A 565 -13.38 -8.53 21.01
CA PHE A 565 -14.48 -8.06 20.16
C PHE A 565 -15.86 -8.53 20.62
N ARG A 566 -16.00 -9.78 21.10
CA ARG A 566 -17.26 -10.29 21.63
C ARG A 566 -17.71 -9.52 22.87
N ASP A 567 -16.78 -9.30 23.81
CA ASP A 567 -17.05 -8.60 25.07
C ASP A 567 -17.43 -7.13 24.82
N GLU A 568 -16.70 -6.44 23.93
CA GLU A 568 -17.00 -5.05 23.58
C GLU A 568 -18.29 -4.92 22.77
N ALA A 569 -18.56 -5.84 21.82
CA ALA A 569 -19.84 -5.88 21.12
C ALA A 569 -21.01 -6.09 22.09
N ALA A 570 -20.87 -7.02 23.04
CA ALA A 570 -21.88 -7.27 24.05
C ALA A 570 -22.10 -6.06 24.96
N ARG A 571 -21.04 -5.33 25.35
CA ARG A 571 -21.16 -4.04 26.08
C ARG A 571 -21.94 -2.99 25.31
N LEU A 572 -21.82 -2.98 23.98
CA LEU A 572 -22.59 -2.09 23.10
C LEU A 572 -24.04 -2.58 22.87
N GLY A 573 -24.41 -3.78 23.35
CA GLY A 573 -25.77 -4.32 23.24
C GLY A 573 -25.98 -5.29 22.08
N VAL A 574 -24.92 -5.90 21.54
CA VAL A 574 -25.03 -7.03 20.59
C VAL A 574 -25.39 -8.32 21.34
N THR A 575 -26.36 -9.08 20.83
CA THR A 575 -26.77 -10.38 21.38
C THR A 575 -26.00 -11.52 20.70
N PHE A 576 -25.50 -12.49 21.47
CA PHE A 576 -24.83 -13.68 20.95
C PHE A 576 -25.66 -14.94 21.21
N ASP A 577 -26.18 -15.54 20.14
CA ASP A 577 -26.95 -16.78 20.14
C ASP A 577 -26.05 -17.97 19.75
N SER A 578 -25.51 -18.66 20.77
CA SER A 578 -24.65 -19.84 20.57
C SER A 578 -25.43 -21.15 20.44
N ASN A 579 -24.79 -22.19 19.90
CA ASN A 579 -25.40 -23.50 19.65
C ASN A 579 -26.61 -23.44 18.69
N GLN A 580 -26.56 -22.56 17.70
CA GLN A 580 -27.64 -22.33 16.74
C GLN A 580 -27.10 -22.44 15.31
N ASN A 581 -27.67 -23.38 14.54
CA ASN A 581 -27.36 -23.54 13.13
C ASN A 581 -28.38 -22.79 12.27
N VAL A 582 -27.94 -21.82 11.47
CA VAL A 582 -28.81 -21.14 10.50
C VAL A 582 -29.08 -22.08 9.32
N THR A 583 -30.34 -22.42 9.10
CA THR A 583 -30.77 -23.38 8.07
C THR A 583 -31.40 -22.74 6.86
N ALA A 584 -31.92 -21.51 6.98
CA ALA A 584 -32.50 -20.74 5.87
C ALA A 584 -32.48 -19.23 6.15
N ILE A 585 -32.37 -18.44 5.08
CA ILE A 585 -32.70 -17.01 5.08
C ILE A 585 -34.13 -16.88 4.54
N VAL A 586 -34.99 -16.23 5.32
CA VAL A 586 -36.42 -16.07 5.01
C VAL A 586 -36.64 -14.72 4.34
N ARG A 587 -37.45 -14.73 3.28
CA ARG A 587 -37.79 -13.54 2.50
C ARG A 587 -39.31 -13.29 2.52
N ASN A 588 -39.69 -12.03 2.44
CA ASN A 588 -41.08 -11.60 2.19
C ASN A 588 -41.48 -11.88 0.73
N GLU A 589 -42.76 -11.67 0.40
CA GLU A 589 -43.30 -11.82 -0.95
C GLU A 589 -42.63 -10.88 -1.98
N ASP A 590 -42.17 -9.70 -1.53
CA ASP A 590 -41.43 -8.73 -2.35
C ASP A 590 -39.94 -9.10 -2.55
N GLY A 591 -39.48 -10.20 -1.97
CA GLY A 591 -38.10 -10.67 -2.04
C GLY A 591 -37.16 -10.08 -0.98
N SER A 592 -37.59 -9.09 -0.18
CA SER A 592 -36.80 -8.53 0.91
C SER A 592 -36.54 -9.57 2.01
N VAL A 593 -35.38 -9.50 2.67
CA VAL A 593 -35.06 -10.37 3.80
C VAL A 593 -35.91 -9.97 5.01
N CYS A 594 -36.50 -10.94 5.69
CA CYS A 594 -37.30 -10.71 6.91
C CYS A 594 -36.82 -11.49 8.14
N GLY A 595 -35.88 -12.43 7.96
CA GLY A 595 -35.25 -13.13 9.06
C GLY A 595 -34.47 -14.36 8.65
N VAL A 596 -34.09 -15.16 9.64
CA VAL A 596 -33.44 -16.47 9.47
C VAL A 596 -34.12 -17.54 10.31
N GLU A 597 -34.11 -18.77 9.79
CA GLU A 597 -34.47 -19.97 10.55
C GLU A 597 -33.22 -20.59 11.16
N CYS A 598 -33.32 -20.96 12.43
CA CYS A 598 -32.24 -21.55 13.22
C CYS A 598 -32.69 -22.87 13.83
N THR A 599 -31.77 -23.83 13.96
CA THR A 599 -31.99 -25.08 14.68
C THR A 599 -30.95 -25.23 15.78
N ASN A 600 -31.34 -25.79 16.93
CA ASN A 600 -30.37 -26.07 18.01
C ASN A 600 -29.34 -27.10 17.53
N SER A 601 -28.05 -26.80 17.70
CA SER A 601 -26.95 -27.64 17.19
C SER A 601 -26.79 -28.96 17.94
N SER A 602 -27.23 -29.04 19.21
CA SER A 602 -27.13 -30.28 20.01
C SER A 602 -27.91 -31.45 19.41
N ALA A 603 -28.99 -31.17 18.69
CA ALA A 603 -29.84 -32.19 18.04
C ALA A 603 -29.10 -33.04 17.01
N PHE A 604 -27.99 -32.54 16.44
CA PHE A 604 -27.16 -33.30 15.50
C PHE A 604 -26.19 -34.26 16.20
N GLU A 605 -25.85 -34.04 17.47
CA GLU A 605 -24.90 -34.86 18.22
C GLU A 605 -25.57 -35.87 19.15
N ASP A 606 -26.72 -35.53 19.74
CA ASP A 606 -27.42 -36.38 20.72
C ASP A 606 -28.69 -37.08 20.17
N GLY A 607 -29.09 -36.78 18.93
CA GLY A 607 -30.30 -37.32 18.30
C GLY A 607 -31.61 -36.78 18.89
N SER A 608 -31.57 -35.71 19.68
CA SER A 608 -32.75 -35.01 20.18
C SER A 608 -33.52 -34.32 19.06
N THR A 609 -34.79 -34.01 19.32
CA THR A 609 -35.65 -33.36 18.32
C THR A 609 -35.16 -31.94 18.05
N ALA A 610 -34.71 -31.68 16.82
CA ALA A 610 -34.29 -30.34 16.39
C ALA A 610 -35.45 -29.35 16.57
N THR A 611 -35.25 -28.38 17.46
CA THR A 611 -36.21 -27.28 17.64
C THR A 611 -35.83 -26.15 16.70
N THR A 612 -36.73 -25.81 15.78
CA THR A 612 -36.57 -24.67 14.89
C THR A 612 -37.01 -23.39 15.60
N SER A 613 -36.24 -22.32 15.46
CA SER A 613 -36.59 -20.98 15.93
C SER A 613 -36.37 -19.95 14.83
N PHE A 614 -37.11 -18.85 14.89
CA PHE A 614 -37.00 -17.75 13.93
C PHE A 614 -36.30 -16.55 14.58
N ARG A 615 -35.48 -15.85 13.81
CA ARG A 615 -34.84 -14.58 14.21
C ARG A 615 -35.15 -13.52 13.15
N PRO A 616 -35.90 -12.46 13.48
CA PRO A 616 -36.19 -11.39 12.54
C PRO A 616 -34.93 -10.63 12.13
N ALA A 617 -34.82 -10.28 10.84
CA ALA A 617 -33.68 -9.55 10.30
C ALA A 617 -34.09 -8.82 9.02
N ASP A 618 -33.59 -7.60 8.82
CA ASP A 618 -33.73 -6.86 7.56
C ASP A 618 -32.48 -7.08 6.67
N LEU A 619 -31.37 -7.49 7.29
CA LEU A 619 -30.10 -7.80 6.64
C LEU A 619 -29.42 -8.99 7.33
N VAL A 620 -28.84 -9.90 6.54
CA VAL A 620 -27.99 -10.99 7.02
C VAL A 620 -26.54 -10.75 6.59
N VAL A 621 -25.61 -10.77 7.55
CA VAL A 621 -24.17 -10.73 7.31
C VAL A 621 -23.60 -12.15 7.43
N VAL A 622 -23.10 -12.71 6.33
CA VAL A 622 -22.49 -14.04 6.28
C VAL A 622 -20.99 -13.94 6.56
N ALA A 623 -20.60 -14.30 7.79
CA ALA A 623 -19.22 -14.37 8.27
C ALA A 623 -18.87 -15.77 8.81
N ALA A 624 -19.54 -16.80 8.28
CA ALA A 624 -19.58 -18.16 8.82
C ALA A 624 -18.35 -19.03 8.49
N GLY A 625 -17.21 -18.41 8.15
CA GLY A 625 -16.01 -19.14 7.70
C GLY A 625 -16.32 -20.09 6.54
N ILE A 626 -16.01 -21.38 6.69
CA ILE A 626 -16.32 -22.40 5.68
C ILE A 626 -17.83 -22.64 5.51
N GLY A 627 -18.65 -22.28 6.51
CA GLY A 627 -20.11 -22.37 6.45
C GLY A 627 -20.72 -21.44 5.39
N ALA A 628 -19.99 -20.44 4.90
CA ALA A 628 -20.45 -19.55 3.83
C ALA A 628 -20.74 -20.30 2.50
N ALA A 629 -20.20 -21.52 2.33
CA ALA A 629 -20.52 -22.38 1.19
C ALA A 629 -21.91 -23.02 1.27
N ALA A 630 -22.61 -22.93 2.41
CA ALA A 630 -23.95 -23.47 2.56
C ALA A 630 -24.93 -22.76 1.61
N LYS A 631 -25.77 -23.53 0.92
CA LYS A 631 -26.83 -22.98 0.05
C LYS A 631 -27.75 -22.03 0.81
N ALA A 632 -28.03 -22.34 2.07
CA ALA A 632 -28.82 -21.51 2.97
C ALA A 632 -28.24 -20.10 3.21
N LEU A 633 -26.92 -19.92 3.02
CA LEU A 633 -26.19 -18.69 3.29
C LEU A 633 -25.63 -18.04 2.01
N GLY A 634 -26.22 -18.36 0.85
CA GLY A 634 -25.85 -17.75 -0.44
C GLY A 634 -24.83 -18.53 -1.28
N ASN A 635 -24.42 -19.73 -0.84
CA ASN A 635 -23.65 -20.68 -1.68
C ASN A 635 -22.31 -20.11 -2.22
N LEU A 636 -21.54 -19.40 -1.38
CA LEU A 636 -20.28 -18.82 -1.81
C LEU A 636 -19.28 -19.94 -2.21
N PRO A 637 -18.69 -19.91 -3.43
CA PRO A 637 -17.73 -20.95 -3.83
C PRO A 637 -16.43 -20.86 -3.03
N LEU A 638 -16.10 -21.92 -2.29
CA LEU A 638 -14.87 -22.03 -1.50
C LEU A 638 -13.94 -23.14 -2.02
N LYS A 639 -12.64 -22.96 -1.81
CA LYS A 639 -11.62 -23.98 -2.02
C LYS A 639 -11.47 -24.85 -0.77
N TYR A 640 -11.36 -26.16 -0.94
CA TYR A 640 -11.05 -27.07 0.17
C TYR A 640 -9.55 -27.07 0.45
N GLU A 641 -9.14 -26.40 1.52
CA GLU A 641 -7.74 -26.19 1.91
C GLU A 641 -7.52 -26.49 3.40
N PRO A 642 -7.26 -27.74 3.80
CA PRO A 642 -6.97 -28.08 5.19
C PRO A 642 -5.57 -27.61 5.60
N GLY A 643 -5.44 -27.21 6.86
CA GLY A 643 -4.16 -26.86 7.48
C GLY A 643 -4.11 -27.31 8.94
N THR A 644 -2.87 -27.53 9.40
CA THR A 644 -2.56 -27.96 10.76
C THR A 644 -1.52 -27.01 11.35
N ILE A 645 -1.66 -26.68 12.63
CA ILE A 645 -0.65 -25.98 13.42
C ILE A 645 -0.39 -26.71 14.74
N VAL A 646 0.83 -26.59 15.26
CA VAL A 646 1.28 -27.20 16.51
C VAL A 646 1.37 -26.12 17.58
N HIS A 647 0.70 -26.34 18.70
CA HIS A 647 0.89 -25.55 19.91
C HIS A 647 1.78 -26.31 20.88
N ALA A 648 2.82 -25.64 21.37
CA ALA A 648 3.79 -26.21 22.30
C ALA A 648 4.00 -25.28 23.51
N LYS A 649 4.51 -25.84 24.59
CA LYS A 649 4.84 -25.09 25.81
C LYS A 649 6.25 -25.45 26.27
N THR A 650 6.95 -24.49 26.84
CA THR A 650 8.28 -24.70 27.40
C THR A 650 8.23 -25.75 28.52
N THR A 651 9.23 -26.63 28.56
CA THR A 651 9.35 -27.69 29.58
C THR A 651 9.82 -27.16 30.95
N SER A 652 10.44 -25.98 30.97
CA SER A 652 10.78 -25.26 32.19
C SER A 652 9.53 -24.74 32.90
N THR A 653 9.43 -25.04 34.20
CA THR A 653 8.40 -24.51 35.09
C THR A 653 8.72 -23.12 35.64
N GLU A 654 9.97 -22.67 35.49
CA GLU A 654 10.41 -21.33 35.92
C GLU A 654 9.95 -20.26 34.91
N PRO A 655 9.35 -19.14 35.35
CA PRO A 655 9.00 -18.04 34.48
C PRO A 655 10.25 -17.43 33.85
N SER A 656 10.40 -17.57 32.53
CA SER A 656 11.43 -16.87 31.75
C SER A 656 10.79 -15.98 30.71
N PRO A 657 11.32 -14.78 30.45
CA PRO A 657 10.82 -13.95 29.36
C PRO A 657 10.91 -14.71 28.02
N PRO A 658 10.01 -14.43 27.06
CA PRO A 658 10.08 -15.03 25.74
C PRO A 658 11.45 -14.74 25.10
N ARG A 659 12.02 -15.77 24.48
CA ARG A 659 13.36 -15.74 23.90
C ARG A 659 13.33 -15.43 22.41
N LEU A 660 12.31 -15.92 21.70
CA LEU A 660 12.05 -15.47 20.34
C LEU A 660 11.24 -14.19 20.41
N SER A 661 11.80 -13.12 19.84
CA SER A 661 11.07 -11.86 19.67
C SER A 661 10.28 -11.88 18.37
N ARG A 662 10.84 -12.47 17.30
CA ARG A 662 10.33 -12.36 15.93
C ARG A 662 9.66 -13.62 15.42
N ILE A 663 8.87 -13.43 14.37
CA ILE A 663 8.34 -14.52 13.55
C ILE A 663 9.46 -15.05 12.65
N LEU A 664 9.64 -16.36 12.66
CA LEU A 664 10.63 -17.08 11.86
C LEU A 664 9.92 -17.89 10.77
N VAL A 665 10.23 -17.63 9.50
CA VAL A 665 9.68 -18.36 8.34
C VAL A 665 10.80 -18.83 7.44
N ASP A 666 10.78 -20.11 7.12
CA ASP A 666 11.74 -20.73 6.22
C ASP A 666 10.99 -21.51 5.15
N THR A 667 10.91 -20.91 3.95
CA THR A 667 10.18 -21.52 2.84
C THR A 667 10.87 -22.78 2.33
N MET A 668 12.19 -22.90 2.56
CA MET A 668 12.96 -24.05 2.11
C MET A 668 12.69 -25.27 2.98
N ARG A 669 12.65 -25.09 4.30
CA ARG A 669 12.25 -26.15 5.24
C ARG A 669 10.75 -26.36 5.33
N SER A 670 9.97 -25.52 4.63
CA SER A 670 8.52 -25.51 4.78
C SER A 670 8.12 -25.42 6.26
N SER A 671 8.78 -24.55 7.03
CA SER A 671 8.59 -24.44 8.49
C SER A 671 8.51 -22.99 8.96
N HIS A 672 7.76 -22.79 10.04
CA HIS A 672 7.63 -21.50 10.69
C HIS A 672 7.42 -21.63 12.19
N VAL A 673 7.85 -20.60 12.94
CA VAL A 673 7.67 -20.55 14.39
C VAL A 673 7.52 -19.12 14.90
N LEU A 674 6.72 -18.96 15.95
CA LEU A 674 6.71 -17.78 16.81
C LEU A 674 6.54 -18.20 18.28
N GLN A 675 6.87 -17.29 19.20
CA GLN A 675 6.63 -17.44 20.62
C GLN A 675 5.72 -16.31 21.12
N ARG A 676 4.66 -16.67 21.84
CA ARG A 676 3.71 -15.72 22.44
C ARG A 676 4.24 -15.18 23.77
N SER A 677 3.62 -14.11 24.25
CA SER A 677 3.99 -13.42 25.51
C SER A 677 3.84 -14.32 26.75
N ASP A 678 2.95 -15.30 26.72
CA ASP A 678 2.78 -16.32 27.76
C ASP A 678 3.82 -17.45 27.69
N GLY A 679 4.77 -17.36 26.76
CA GLY A 679 5.82 -18.33 26.51
C GLY A 679 5.39 -19.51 25.62
N SER A 680 4.10 -19.61 25.26
CA SER A 680 3.64 -20.66 24.36
C SER A 680 4.22 -20.49 22.95
N ILE A 681 4.52 -21.61 22.32
CA ILE A 681 5.11 -21.67 20.99
C ILE A 681 4.04 -22.11 20.01
N VAL A 682 3.95 -21.39 18.89
CA VAL A 682 3.14 -21.81 17.75
C VAL A 682 4.09 -22.12 16.61
N ALA A 683 4.09 -23.38 16.21
CA ALA A 683 4.92 -23.89 15.14
C ALA A 683 4.04 -24.51 14.06
N GLY A 684 4.48 -24.42 12.82
CA GLY A 684 3.84 -25.16 11.75
C GLY A 684 4.84 -25.55 10.68
N GLY A 685 4.39 -26.45 9.80
CA GLY A 685 5.15 -26.90 8.67
C GLY A 685 4.28 -27.62 7.64
N GLY A 686 4.89 -28.11 6.57
CA GLY A 686 4.15 -28.64 5.40
C GLY A 686 3.91 -27.54 4.36
N ALA A 687 2.93 -27.72 3.46
CA ALA A 687 2.64 -26.79 2.36
C ALA A 687 2.52 -25.32 2.80
N LEU A 688 3.64 -24.59 2.78
CA LEU A 688 3.74 -23.21 3.20
C LEU A 688 3.36 -22.30 2.03
N ALA A 689 2.21 -21.63 2.15
CA ALA A 689 1.87 -20.50 1.28
C ALA A 689 2.30 -19.20 1.98
N VAL A 690 3.55 -18.77 1.78
CA VAL A 690 3.99 -17.44 2.22
C VAL A 690 3.14 -16.39 1.52
N GLY A 691 2.64 -15.43 2.29
CA GLY A 691 1.76 -14.39 1.77
C GLY A 691 0.36 -14.85 1.39
N GLY A 692 0.00 -16.13 1.50
CA GLY A 692 -1.41 -16.56 1.33
C GLY A 692 -2.05 -16.25 -0.02
N SER A 693 -1.24 -16.00 -1.05
CA SER A 693 -1.67 -15.78 -2.44
C SER A 693 -1.09 -16.86 -3.33
N THR A 694 -1.95 -17.46 -4.14
CA THR A 694 -1.70 -18.58 -5.05
C THR A 694 -1.53 -19.94 -4.37
N GLY A 695 -2.41 -20.86 -4.78
CA GLY A 695 -2.34 -22.26 -4.41
C GLY A 695 -1.47 -23.01 -5.40
N MET A 696 -0.60 -23.87 -4.88
CA MET A 696 -0.24 -25.15 -5.48
C MET A 696 0.67 -25.90 -4.49
N VAL A 697 0.08 -26.56 -3.50
CA VAL A 697 0.51 -27.88 -3.03
C VAL A 697 -0.72 -28.52 -2.37
N GLN A 698 -1.11 -29.72 -2.79
CA GLN A 698 -2.11 -30.52 -2.07
C GLN A 698 -1.58 -30.81 -0.66
N SER A 699 -2.15 -30.17 0.37
CA SER A 699 -2.06 -30.76 1.71
C SER A 699 -3.04 -31.93 1.75
N SER A 700 -2.51 -33.15 1.60
CA SER A 700 -3.24 -34.32 2.07
C SER A 700 -3.58 -34.11 3.54
N LEU A 701 -4.81 -34.43 3.94
CA LEU A 701 -5.22 -34.43 5.33
C LEU A 701 -4.14 -35.14 6.16
N VAL A 702 -3.48 -34.39 7.05
CA VAL A 702 -2.51 -34.92 8.00
C VAL A 702 -3.29 -35.75 9.03
N LYS A 703 -3.72 -36.96 8.65
CA LYS A 703 -4.49 -37.85 9.54
C LYS A 703 -3.59 -38.58 10.55
N ASN A 704 -2.27 -38.39 10.48
CA ASN A 704 -1.31 -39.16 11.27
C ASN A 704 -0.41 -38.23 12.12
N ASN A 705 -0.39 -38.48 13.44
CA ASN A 705 0.49 -37.82 14.42
C ASN A 705 1.97 -37.71 13.97
N LYS A 706 2.45 -38.62 13.11
CA LYS A 706 3.82 -38.63 12.58
C LYS A 706 4.16 -37.37 11.76
N GLU A 707 3.24 -36.87 10.94
CA GLU A 707 3.47 -35.68 10.12
C GLU A 707 3.41 -34.41 10.97
N SER A 708 2.48 -34.30 11.92
CA SER A 708 2.43 -33.16 12.84
C SER A 708 3.65 -33.09 13.77
N LEU A 709 4.17 -34.24 14.21
CA LEU A 709 5.45 -34.32 14.89
C LEU A 709 6.61 -33.88 13.99
N SER A 710 6.59 -34.25 12.69
CA SER A 710 7.61 -33.79 11.74
C SER A 710 7.62 -32.26 11.55
N MET A 711 6.45 -31.62 11.59
CA MET A 711 6.34 -30.15 11.54
C MET A 711 7.00 -29.50 12.76
N PHE A 712 6.80 -30.10 13.95
CA PHE A 712 7.43 -29.62 15.17
C PHE A 712 8.95 -29.84 15.16
N GLU A 713 9.43 -30.98 14.64
CA GLU A 713 10.86 -31.23 14.44
C GLU A 713 11.49 -30.25 13.45
N ALA A 714 10.80 -29.88 12.36
CA ALA A 714 11.28 -28.84 11.44
C ALA A 714 11.39 -27.48 12.14
N ALA A 715 10.43 -27.13 13.01
CA ALA A 715 10.50 -25.90 13.80
C ALA A 715 11.64 -25.92 14.84
N LYS A 716 11.98 -27.09 15.42
CA LYS A 716 13.19 -27.24 16.25
C LYS A 716 14.46 -26.91 15.49
N GLN A 717 14.53 -27.22 14.20
CA GLN A 717 15.70 -26.85 13.39
C GLN A 717 15.82 -25.33 13.19
N LEU A 718 14.69 -24.59 13.17
CA LEU A 718 14.69 -23.13 13.05
C LEU A 718 15.15 -22.42 14.32
N SER A 719 14.82 -22.97 15.49
CA SER A 719 15.31 -22.46 16.78
C SER A 719 15.54 -23.60 17.78
N PRO A 720 16.73 -24.24 17.73
CA PRO A 720 17.03 -25.41 18.56
C PRO A 720 16.96 -25.13 20.06
N ILE A 721 17.34 -23.92 20.48
CA ILE A 721 17.39 -23.55 21.89
C ILE A 721 15.98 -23.26 22.43
N VAL A 722 15.10 -22.63 21.66
CA VAL A 722 13.78 -22.22 22.15
C VAL A 722 12.77 -23.34 21.96
N VAL A 723 12.65 -23.88 20.73
CA VAL A 723 11.68 -24.93 20.42
C VAL A 723 12.16 -26.30 20.94
N GLY A 724 13.47 -26.55 20.95
CA GLY A 724 14.02 -27.81 21.48
C GLY A 724 13.81 -28.01 22.99
N ASN A 725 13.57 -26.92 23.73
CA ASN A 725 13.20 -26.93 25.15
C ASN A 725 11.68 -26.81 25.35
N SER A 726 10.89 -27.32 24.42
CA SER A 726 9.43 -27.28 24.47
C SER A 726 8.81 -28.62 24.09
N GLU A 727 7.61 -28.88 24.60
CA GLU A 727 6.82 -30.08 24.32
C GLU A 727 5.51 -29.70 23.60
N PRO A 728 5.11 -30.46 22.55
CA PRO A 728 3.82 -30.28 21.91
C PRO A 728 2.68 -30.52 22.91
N MET A 729 1.74 -29.59 22.98
CA MET A 729 0.57 -29.65 23.83
C MET A 729 -0.66 -30.16 23.07
N HIS A 730 -0.91 -29.58 21.89
CA HIS A 730 -2.02 -30.01 21.03
C HIS A 730 -1.78 -29.59 19.57
N PHE A 731 -2.52 -30.25 18.67
CA PHE A 731 -2.54 -29.99 17.24
C PHE A 731 -3.90 -29.43 16.88
N ALA A 732 -3.93 -28.26 16.23
CA ALA A 732 -5.16 -27.63 15.78
C ALA A 732 -5.29 -27.79 14.27
N GLU A 733 -6.39 -28.40 13.84
CA GLU A 733 -6.69 -28.67 12.43
C GLU A 733 -7.93 -27.90 11.99
N ALA A 734 -7.85 -27.24 10.84
CA ALA A 734 -8.99 -26.56 10.25
C ALA A 734 -8.92 -26.48 8.74
N VAL A 735 -10.09 -26.42 8.10
CA VAL A 735 -10.21 -26.00 6.71
C VAL A 735 -10.19 -24.47 6.65
N ARG A 736 -9.37 -23.93 5.76
CA ARG A 736 -9.21 -22.48 5.56
C ARG A 736 -10.42 -21.93 4.79
N PRO A 737 -11.05 -20.83 5.24
CA PRO A 737 -12.15 -20.18 4.55
C PRO A 737 -11.63 -19.37 3.36
N MET A 738 -11.25 -20.08 2.30
CA MET A 738 -10.65 -19.51 1.10
C MET A 738 -11.69 -19.51 -0.02
N PRO A 739 -12.15 -18.35 -0.52
CA PRO A 739 -12.95 -18.31 -1.74
C PRO A 739 -12.25 -18.99 -2.91
N LYS A 740 -13.01 -19.44 -3.91
CA LYS A 740 -12.51 -20.33 -4.99
C LYS A 740 -11.28 -19.79 -5.73
N ASP A 741 -11.14 -18.47 -5.83
CA ASP A 741 -10.01 -17.78 -6.47
C ASP A 741 -8.87 -17.41 -5.50
N GLY A 742 -9.01 -17.69 -4.20
CA GLY A 742 -8.04 -17.34 -3.16
C GLY A 742 -8.15 -15.93 -2.60
N LEU A 743 -9.05 -15.09 -3.12
CA LEU A 743 -9.19 -13.67 -2.74
C LEU A 743 -10.37 -13.45 -1.78
N PRO A 744 -10.37 -12.38 -0.97
CA PRO A 744 -11.52 -12.00 -0.15
C PRO A 744 -12.83 -11.91 -0.95
N ALA A 745 -13.93 -12.25 -0.32
CA ALA A 745 -15.28 -12.04 -0.81
C ALA A 745 -16.02 -11.14 0.19
N VAL A 746 -16.14 -9.84 -0.15
CA VAL A 746 -16.65 -8.79 0.75
C VAL A 746 -17.62 -7.89 0.00
N GLY A 747 -18.82 -7.69 0.54
CA GLY A 747 -19.86 -6.88 -0.09
C GLY A 747 -21.22 -7.58 -0.12
N PHE A 748 -22.21 -6.90 -0.70
CA PHE A 748 -23.51 -7.50 -1.00
C PHE A 748 -23.34 -8.64 -2.01
N LEU A 749 -23.75 -9.84 -1.61
CA LEU A 749 -23.86 -11.00 -2.50
C LEU A 749 -25.19 -10.96 -3.27
N GLN A 750 -26.25 -10.58 -2.57
CA GLN A 750 -27.60 -10.35 -3.06
C GLN A 750 -28.25 -9.26 -2.19
N GLU A 751 -29.41 -8.77 -2.58
CA GLU A 751 -30.20 -7.89 -1.73
C GLU A 751 -30.52 -8.56 -0.39
N GLY A 752 -30.23 -7.85 0.70
CA GLY A 752 -30.40 -8.32 2.07
C GLY A 752 -29.32 -9.29 2.56
N ILE A 753 -28.31 -9.64 1.75
CA ILE A 753 -27.23 -10.57 2.12
C ILE A 753 -25.86 -9.93 1.86
N TYR A 754 -25.15 -9.59 2.94
CA TYR A 754 -23.78 -9.07 2.89
C TYR A 754 -22.80 -10.17 3.31
N THR A 755 -21.70 -10.35 2.59
CA THR A 755 -20.71 -11.41 2.86
C THR A 755 -19.40 -10.81 3.33
N VAL A 756 -18.73 -11.46 4.29
CA VAL A 756 -17.35 -11.15 4.70
C VAL A 756 -16.59 -12.45 4.90
N VAL A 757 -15.86 -12.89 3.87
CA VAL A 757 -15.09 -14.16 3.90
C VAL A 757 -13.70 -13.96 3.31
N THR A 758 -12.67 -14.40 4.02
CA THR A 758 -11.28 -14.33 3.55
C THR A 758 -10.37 -15.32 4.28
N HIS A 759 -9.33 -15.80 3.59
CA HIS A 759 -8.25 -16.57 4.22
C HIS A 759 -7.43 -15.71 5.20
N SER A 760 -7.15 -14.45 4.87
CA SER A 760 -6.37 -13.53 5.72
C SER A 760 -7.24 -12.88 6.81
N GLY A 761 -8.16 -13.64 7.43
CA GLY A 761 -9.15 -13.12 8.37
C GLY A 761 -8.55 -12.46 9.61
N MET A 762 -7.40 -12.93 10.09
CA MET A 762 -6.68 -12.26 11.18
C MET A 762 -6.13 -10.91 10.72
N THR A 763 -5.34 -10.85 9.65
CA THR A 763 -4.81 -9.57 9.12
C THR A 763 -5.90 -8.57 8.77
N LEU A 764 -6.98 -9.03 8.14
CA LEU A 764 -8.00 -8.17 7.53
C LEU A 764 -9.22 -7.91 8.41
N GLY A 765 -9.34 -8.59 9.56
CA GLY A 765 -10.54 -8.58 10.39
C GLY A 765 -11.05 -7.19 10.74
N PRO A 766 -10.28 -6.37 11.47
CA PRO A 766 -10.69 -5.01 11.84
C PRO A 766 -11.00 -4.13 10.63
N LEU A 767 -10.22 -4.24 9.55
CA LEU A 767 -10.42 -3.45 8.34
C LEU A 767 -11.73 -3.80 7.63
N LEU A 768 -11.93 -5.08 7.30
CA LEU A 768 -13.11 -5.52 6.55
C LEU A 768 -14.39 -5.35 7.34
N ALA A 769 -14.35 -5.56 8.65
CA ALA A 769 -15.48 -5.31 9.53
C ALA A 769 -15.89 -3.83 9.55
N SER A 770 -14.92 -2.93 9.66
CA SER A 770 -15.16 -1.48 9.64
C SER A 770 -15.70 -1.00 8.27
N MET A 771 -15.15 -1.53 7.17
CA MET A 771 -15.63 -1.27 5.81
C MET A 771 -17.05 -1.80 5.60
N ALA A 772 -17.33 -3.04 6.03
CA ALA A 772 -18.67 -3.62 5.94
C ALA A 772 -19.70 -2.79 6.71
N ALA A 773 -19.36 -2.40 7.95
CA ALA A 773 -20.20 -1.51 8.74
C ALA A 773 -20.45 -0.17 8.03
N ALA A 774 -19.44 0.41 7.38
CA ALA A 774 -19.58 1.66 6.66
C ALA A 774 -20.47 1.52 5.40
N GLU A 775 -20.30 0.47 4.59
CA GLU A 775 -21.17 0.23 3.44
C GLU A 775 -22.63 0.02 3.86
N ILE A 776 -22.85 -0.74 4.94
CA ILE A 776 -24.19 -1.05 5.46
C ILE A 776 -24.87 0.17 6.07
N THR A 777 -24.18 0.92 6.94
CA THR A 777 -24.79 2.02 7.70
C THR A 777 -24.83 3.33 6.93
N LYS A 778 -23.81 3.63 6.11
CA LYS A 778 -23.69 4.88 5.35
C LYS A 778 -24.19 4.76 3.91
N LYS A 779 -24.55 3.55 3.45
CA LYS A 779 -25.03 3.27 2.08
C LYS A 779 -24.06 3.76 1.00
N VAL A 780 -22.76 3.58 1.23
CA VAL A 780 -21.67 3.94 0.30
C VAL A 780 -21.10 2.68 -0.36
N SER A 781 -20.51 2.84 -1.55
CA SER A 781 -19.68 1.79 -2.15
C SER A 781 -18.21 2.14 -1.98
N ILE A 782 -17.45 1.25 -1.33
CA ILE A 782 -16.02 1.40 -1.12
C ILE A 782 -15.28 0.82 -2.32
N HIS A 783 -14.66 1.69 -3.12
CA HIS A 783 -14.03 1.30 -4.38
C HIS A 783 -12.89 0.28 -4.20
N LEU A 784 -12.19 0.32 -3.06
CA LEU A 784 -11.15 -0.65 -2.73
C LEU A 784 -11.66 -2.10 -2.68
N LEU A 785 -12.96 -2.31 -2.42
CA LEU A 785 -13.58 -3.64 -2.36
C LEU A 785 -14.05 -4.16 -3.72
N GLU A 786 -13.97 -3.36 -4.80
CA GLU A 786 -14.44 -3.76 -6.14
C GLU A 786 -13.82 -5.08 -6.65
N PRO A 787 -12.49 -5.30 -6.54
CA PRO A 787 -11.89 -6.58 -6.92
C PRO A 787 -12.33 -7.77 -6.06
N PHE A 788 -12.92 -7.48 -4.90
CA PHE A 788 -13.27 -8.46 -3.86
C PHE A 788 -14.79 -8.66 -3.72
N ARG A 789 -15.60 -8.09 -4.62
CA ARG A 789 -17.06 -8.29 -4.58
C ARG A 789 -17.42 -9.76 -4.77
N PRO A 790 -18.33 -10.33 -3.97
CA PRO A 790 -18.71 -11.73 -4.08
C PRO A 790 -19.47 -12.04 -5.39
N THR A 791 -20.10 -11.02 -6.00
CA THR A 791 -20.82 -11.13 -7.28
C THR A 791 -19.96 -11.63 -8.43
N ARG A 792 -18.63 -11.45 -8.37
CA ARG A 792 -17.68 -11.94 -9.39
C ARG A 792 -17.75 -13.45 -9.65
N PHE A 793 -18.29 -14.22 -8.70
CA PHE A 793 -18.49 -15.67 -8.85
C PHE A 793 -19.80 -16.06 -9.54
N PHE A 794 -20.71 -15.12 -9.74
CA PHE A 794 -22.10 -15.35 -10.17
C PHE A 794 -22.49 -14.55 -11.41
N VAL A 795 -21.55 -13.83 -12.03
CA VAL A 795 -21.76 -13.20 -13.34
C VAL A 795 -21.83 -14.31 -14.39
N ASN A 796 -22.98 -14.45 -15.06
CA ASN A 796 -23.11 -15.31 -16.23
C ASN A 796 -22.31 -14.69 -17.39
N ASP A 797 -21.40 -15.45 -17.98
CA ASP A 797 -20.75 -15.10 -19.24
C ASP A 797 -21.82 -15.13 -20.35
N GLU A 798 -22.40 -13.98 -20.71
CA GLU A 798 -23.27 -13.84 -21.90
C GLU A 798 -22.48 -13.98 -23.23
N ARG A 799 -21.30 -14.62 -23.22
CA ARG A 799 -20.46 -14.87 -24.39
C ARG A 799 -20.35 -16.34 -24.78
N SER A 800 -21.32 -17.16 -24.35
CA SER A 800 -21.46 -18.52 -24.86
C SER A 800 -22.91 -18.82 -25.25
N GLU A 801 -23.36 -18.20 -26.34
CA GLU A 801 -24.34 -18.78 -27.27
C GLU A 801 -23.86 -18.61 -28.71
#